data_AF-I1BSQ9-F1
#
_entry.id   AF-I1BSQ9-F1
#
_cell.length_a   1.000
_cell.length_b   1.000
_cell.length_c   1.000
_cell.angle_alpha   90.00
_cell.angle_beta   90.00
_cell.angle_gamma   90.00
#
_symmetry.space_group_name_H-M   'P 1'
#
loop_
_entity.id
_entity.type
_entity.pdbx_description
1 polymer ?
#
loop_
_entity_poly.entity_id
_entity_poly.type
_entity_poly.pdbx_seq_one_letter_code
_entity_poly.pdbx_strand_id
1 'polypeptide(L)'
;MLDYVQQQKPNGSYFFLETAGGIHSPVMSGTPQVDFYRSLRLPTILVGDSQLGGISTTLTSFESLKLRGYDIPAVLLFNQPKYKNHVLINQRVHKESLVATIPAPPPMIEDPVREQASMKRYYEQIDEHLEPVIKHLDLKHQERFDRLETMAQKSRDIFWWPFTQHKLVGDVTVIDSAYNDHFSTYSKTGEPKEMFDSCASWWTQGLGHGNPDLTLSAAYAAGRYGHVIFPESTNEPALALAEKVLEKDKWASRVFFSDNGSTAMEVALKMGMSAAAKRYGFDGKKIEILGIDGSYHGDTIGAMDACSPNVYNEQVQWYQPRGHWFKPPSVHVSQGRSYVRIPSEMGHTEKIYKSLDDIYSLKEDESLKQVYGNYIRNQLSLLKAQKRHIGALLMEPVLMGAGGMIFVDPLFQRTLIDIVRSEGSQLLYGVTESDDRNTWKGLPVIFDEVFSGWYRLGRRSASEFLGVSPDITAYAKTLTGGLIPLALTVTKESIYNVFLSKNKPDCLLHGHSYTAHPIGCSVAKTSIETLDHLATTEWTPFRDNWKEKESIWSMWSPSVVDRLSRLNHVESAMALGYGSLASKSIVEDLRFGTFKNGFDGTEKTGINLFARPLGNVVYLMTSQITTPQHVRQCEQAFLEAIEKNRNL
;
A
#
# COMPACT_ATOMS: atom_id res chain seq x y z
N MET A 1 5.88 -35.20 8.02
CA MET A 1 5.73 -35.31 9.49
C MET A 1 4.26 -35.15 9.89
N LEU A 2 3.57 -34.08 9.49
CA LEU A 2 2.12 -33.91 9.74
C LEU A 2 1.27 -35.08 9.21
N ASP A 3 1.51 -35.52 7.97
CA ASP A 3 0.81 -36.68 7.37
C ASP A 3 1.01 -37.97 8.18
N TYR A 4 2.22 -38.17 8.72
CA TYR A 4 2.53 -39.32 9.57
C TYR A 4 1.76 -39.25 10.90
N VAL A 5 1.67 -38.07 11.50
CA VAL A 5 0.94 -37.87 12.76
C VAL A 5 -0.57 -38.06 12.55
N GLN A 6 -1.15 -37.51 11.48
CA GLN A 6 -2.57 -37.68 11.15
C GLN A 6 -2.95 -39.15 10.92
N GLN A 7 -2.07 -39.92 10.26
CA GLN A 7 -2.30 -41.35 10.05
C GLN A 7 -2.25 -42.16 11.34
N GLN A 8 -1.41 -41.77 12.30
CA GLN A 8 -1.24 -42.50 13.57
C GLN A 8 -2.24 -42.09 14.65
N LYS A 9 -2.77 -40.87 14.61
CA LYS A 9 -3.67 -40.31 15.64
C LYS A 9 -4.89 -39.59 15.02
N PRO A 10 -5.90 -40.35 14.53
CA PRO A 10 -7.06 -39.79 13.82
C PRO A 10 -8.01 -38.97 14.71
N ASN A 11 -7.93 -39.10 16.04
CA ASN A 11 -8.78 -38.36 16.99
C ASN A 11 -8.16 -37.03 17.46
N GLY A 12 -7.14 -36.53 16.75
CA GLY A 12 -6.40 -35.33 17.12
C GLY A 12 -5.13 -35.63 17.92
N SER A 13 -4.17 -34.71 17.82
CA SER A 13 -2.85 -34.82 18.45
C SER A 13 -2.24 -33.45 18.64
N TYR A 14 -1.51 -33.26 19.74
CA TYR A 14 -0.71 -32.06 19.94
C TYR A 14 0.57 -32.10 19.11
N PHE A 15 0.88 -30.97 18.49
CA PHE A 15 2.16 -30.73 17.84
C PHE A 15 2.84 -29.56 18.55
N PHE A 16 3.96 -29.84 19.21
CA PHE A 16 4.79 -28.82 19.84
C PHE A 16 6.01 -28.56 18.96
N LEU A 17 6.18 -27.30 18.57
CA LEU A 17 7.39 -26.82 17.90
C LEU A 17 8.24 -26.08 18.94
N GLU A 18 9.27 -26.75 19.44
CA GLU A 18 10.22 -26.15 20.37
C GLU A 18 11.22 -25.26 19.62
N THR A 19 11.33 -24.00 20.04
CA THR A 19 12.32 -23.04 19.53
C THR A 19 13.68 -23.25 20.19
N ALA A 20 14.77 -22.78 19.59
CA ALA A 20 16.12 -22.96 20.14
C ALA A 20 16.66 -21.66 20.80
N GLY A 21 16.76 -21.65 22.12
CA GLY A 21 17.25 -20.49 22.87
C GLY A 21 16.14 -19.50 23.22
N GLY A 22 16.48 -18.21 23.25
CA GLY A 22 15.52 -17.13 23.54
C GLY A 22 14.80 -16.64 22.29
N ILE A 23 13.77 -15.81 22.48
CA ILE A 23 12.93 -15.32 21.37
C ILE A 23 13.69 -14.60 20.24
N HIS A 24 14.79 -13.91 20.58
CA HIS A 24 15.66 -13.18 19.64
C HIS A 24 16.95 -13.94 19.32
N SER A 25 17.06 -15.20 19.74
CA SER A 25 18.16 -16.04 19.31
C SER A 25 18.10 -16.17 17.78
N PRO A 26 19.22 -15.93 17.08
CA PRO A 26 19.23 -16.03 15.62
C PRO A 26 19.09 -17.50 15.20
N VAL A 27 18.32 -17.74 14.14
CA VAL A 27 18.43 -19.00 13.39
C VAL A 27 19.71 -19.01 12.56
N MET A 28 19.99 -20.11 11.86
CA MET A 28 21.22 -20.27 11.07
C MET A 28 21.44 -19.17 10.01
N SER A 29 20.38 -18.50 9.54
CA SER A 29 20.47 -17.36 8.62
C SER A 29 20.87 -16.03 9.29
N GLY A 30 20.95 -15.99 10.62
CA GLY A 30 21.12 -14.76 11.40
C GLY A 30 19.81 -14.04 11.74
N THR A 31 18.69 -14.44 11.14
CA THR A 31 17.37 -13.85 11.42
C THR A 31 16.91 -14.21 12.85
N PRO A 32 16.39 -13.26 13.66
CA PRO A 32 15.79 -13.60 14.95
C PRO A 32 14.67 -14.65 14.77
N GLN A 33 14.62 -15.66 15.66
CA GLN A 33 13.61 -16.72 15.58
C GLN A 33 12.18 -16.20 15.56
N VAL A 34 11.90 -15.16 16.34
CA VAL A 34 10.57 -14.54 16.38
C VAL A 34 10.12 -13.94 15.04
N ASP A 35 11.08 -13.50 14.20
CA ASP A 35 10.82 -13.01 12.83
C ASP A 35 10.77 -14.18 11.83
N PHE A 36 11.62 -15.19 12.02
CA PHE A 36 11.67 -16.38 11.17
C PHE A 36 10.35 -17.17 11.19
N TYR A 37 9.78 -17.43 12.37
CA TYR A 37 8.53 -18.18 12.51
C TYR A 37 7.27 -17.36 12.23
N ARG A 38 7.41 -16.08 11.88
CA ARG A 38 6.27 -15.16 11.76
C ARG A 38 5.31 -15.53 10.63
N SER A 39 5.79 -16.18 9.58
CA SER A 39 4.95 -16.70 8.50
C SER A 39 3.93 -17.74 8.99
N LEU A 40 4.26 -18.52 10.03
CA LEU A 40 3.37 -19.53 10.59
C LEU A 40 2.38 -18.94 11.60
N ARG A 41 2.79 -17.87 12.31
CA ARG A 41 2.02 -17.20 13.38
C ARG A 41 1.32 -18.18 14.34
N LEU A 42 2.04 -19.21 14.77
CA LEU A 42 1.48 -20.22 15.68
C LEU A 42 1.22 -19.62 17.07
N PRO A 43 0.11 -19.98 17.74
CA PRO A 43 -0.05 -19.68 19.16
C PRO A 43 1.16 -20.20 19.95
N THR A 44 1.71 -19.37 20.83
CA THR A 44 3.02 -19.60 21.44
C THR A 44 2.91 -19.73 22.96
N ILE A 45 3.44 -20.80 23.54
CA ILE A 45 3.60 -20.92 24.98
C ILE A 45 4.94 -20.25 25.35
N LEU A 46 4.91 -19.28 26.26
CA LEU A 46 6.12 -18.63 26.72
C LEU A 46 6.62 -19.29 28.01
N VAL A 47 7.81 -19.90 27.96
CA VAL A 47 8.49 -20.38 29.17
C VAL A 47 9.24 -19.21 29.80
N GLY A 48 8.74 -18.73 30.94
CA GLY A 48 9.29 -17.61 31.69
C GLY A 48 10.36 -18.02 32.70
N ASP A 49 11.13 -17.03 33.15
CA ASP A 49 12.21 -17.24 34.11
C ASP A 49 11.72 -17.00 35.55
N SER A 50 11.91 -18.03 36.38
CA SER A 50 11.50 -18.05 37.79
C SER A 50 12.56 -17.49 38.75
N GLN A 51 13.77 -17.19 38.25
CA GLN A 51 14.89 -16.68 39.05
C GLN A 51 14.82 -15.15 39.24
N LEU A 52 15.77 -14.61 40.00
CA LEU A 52 15.93 -13.17 40.17
C LEU A 52 16.18 -12.50 38.81
N GLY A 53 15.43 -11.44 38.51
CA GLY A 53 15.45 -10.78 37.20
C GLY A 53 14.47 -11.38 36.18
N GLY A 54 13.98 -12.59 36.42
CA GLY A 54 13.14 -13.33 35.47
C GLY A 54 11.80 -12.68 35.15
N ILE A 55 11.24 -11.84 36.03
CA ILE A 55 10.04 -11.04 35.72
C ILE A 55 10.30 -10.13 34.52
N SER A 56 11.41 -9.40 34.53
CA SER A 56 11.76 -8.46 33.46
C SER A 56 12.01 -9.20 32.14
N THR A 57 12.80 -10.27 32.19
CA THR A 57 13.10 -11.11 31.01
C THR A 57 11.84 -11.71 30.40
N THR A 58 10.93 -12.20 31.23
CA THR A 58 9.67 -12.80 30.77
C THR A 58 8.75 -11.76 30.13
N LEU A 59 8.56 -10.60 30.78
CA LEU A 59 7.68 -9.54 30.24
C LEU A 59 8.26 -8.93 28.95
N THR A 60 9.57 -8.71 28.88
CA THR A 60 10.24 -8.22 27.65
C THR A 60 10.08 -9.22 26.50
N SER A 61 10.16 -10.52 26.80
CA SER A 61 9.95 -11.59 25.80
C SER A 61 8.48 -11.64 25.34
N PHE A 62 7.55 -11.51 26.28
CA PHE A 62 6.11 -11.42 26.01
C PHE A 62 5.79 -10.24 25.08
N GLU A 63 6.27 -9.04 25.41
CA GLU A 63 6.05 -7.83 24.62
C GLU A 63 6.66 -7.96 23.22
N SER A 64 7.86 -8.54 23.09
CA SER A 64 8.50 -8.78 21.79
C SER A 64 7.71 -9.72 20.89
N LEU A 65 7.09 -10.76 21.45
CA LEU A 65 6.18 -11.68 20.74
C LEU A 65 4.90 -10.94 20.33
N LYS A 66 4.29 -10.16 21.23
CA LYS A 66 3.08 -9.37 20.95
C LYS A 66 3.31 -8.33 19.85
N LEU A 67 4.45 -7.64 19.85
CA LEU A 67 4.84 -6.68 18.81
C LEU A 67 4.96 -7.32 17.43
N ARG A 68 5.12 -8.63 17.34
CA ARG A 68 5.13 -9.38 16.08
C ARG A 68 3.80 -10.09 15.80
N GLY A 69 2.77 -9.89 16.62
CA GLY A 69 1.43 -10.42 16.37
C GLY A 69 1.21 -11.89 16.74
N TYR A 70 2.05 -12.44 17.62
CA TYR A 70 1.81 -13.76 18.21
C TYR A 70 0.76 -13.71 19.31
N ASP A 71 -0.08 -14.74 19.37
CA ASP A 71 -0.99 -15.01 20.48
C ASP A 71 -0.30 -15.90 21.51
N ILE A 72 -0.37 -15.54 22.79
CA ILE A 72 0.36 -16.22 23.86
C ILE A 72 -0.67 -16.77 24.85
N PRO A 73 -1.25 -17.96 24.63
CA PRO A 73 -2.32 -18.47 25.50
C PRO A 73 -1.84 -18.85 26.90
N ALA A 74 -0.55 -19.17 27.07
CA ALA A 74 0.00 -19.55 28.36
C ALA A 74 1.43 -19.06 28.58
N VAL A 75 1.74 -18.71 29.84
CA VAL A 75 3.09 -18.46 30.34
C VAL A 75 3.39 -19.48 31.43
N LEU A 76 4.43 -20.28 31.24
CA LEU A 76 4.83 -21.34 32.16
C LEU A 76 6.12 -20.97 32.87
N LEU A 77 6.18 -21.17 34.19
CA LEU A 77 7.38 -20.98 34.99
C LEU A 77 7.64 -22.17 35.89
N PHE A 78 8.89 -22.38 36.31
CA PHE A 78 9.14 -23.21 37.47
C PHE A 78 8.67 -22.53 38.76
N ASN A 79 8.13 -23.32 39.69
CA ASN A 79 7.71 -22.85 40.99
C ASN A 79 8.95 -22.47 41.81
N GLN A 80 9.05 -21.20 42.17
CA GLN A 80 10.11 -20.65 43.01
C GLN A 80 9.49 -19.92 44.20
N PRO A 81 9.30 -20.60 45.35
CA PRO A 81 8.65 -20.02 46.52
C PRO A 81 9.32 -18.76 47.08
N LYS A 82 10.62 -18.60 46.84
CA LYS A 82 11.40 -17.43 47.26
C LYS A 82 11.00 -16.16 46.52
N TYR A 83 10.96 -16.20 45.18
CA TYR A 83 10.74 -15.00 44.35
C TYR A 83 9.29 -14.82 43.94
N LYS A 84 8.55 -15.91 43.73
CA LYS A 84 7.14 -15.90 43.33
C LYS A 84 6.85 -15.03 42.10
N ASN A 85 7.76 -15.03 41.12
CA ASN A 85 7.68 -14.22 39.89
C ASN A 85 6.32 -14.34 39.19
N HIS A 86 5.76 -15.56 39.16
CA HIS A 86 4.46 -15.86 38.56
C HIS A 86 3.33 -14.95 39.07
N VAL A 87 3.34 -14.53 40.34
CA VAL A 87 2.31 -13.64 40.91
C VAL A 87 2.31 -12.28 40.22
N LEU A 88 3.50 -11.67 40.07
CA LEU A 88 3.65 -10.35 39.45
C LEU A 88 3.48 -10.41 37.93
N ILE A 89 3.95 -11.48 37.29
CA ILE A 89 3.72 -11.71 35.85
C ILE A 89 2.21 -11.85 35.60
N ASN A 90 1.50 -12.66 36.40
CA ASN A 90 0.07 -12.86 36.27
C ASN A 90 -0.70 -11.54 36.37
N GLN A 91 -0.36 -10.65 37.29
CA GLN A 91 -1.00 -9.32 37.39
C GLN A 91 -0.95 -8.52 36.08
N ARG A 92 0.07 -8.73 35.24
CA ARG A 92 0.26 -8.01 33.97
C ARG A 92 -0.42 -8.71 32.78
N VAL A 93 -0.40 -10.05 32.72
CA VAL A 93 -0.79 -10.79 31.50
C VAL A 93 -2.06 -11.65 31.65
N HIS A 94 -2.63 -11.80 32.85
CA HIS A 94 -3.78 -12.70 33.12
C HIS A 94 -5.02 -12.47 32.25
N LYS A 95 -5.19 -11.29 31.66
CA LYS A 95 -6.32 -10.99 30.76
C LYS A 95 -6.24 -11.76 29.45
N GLU A 96 -5.03 -12.12 29.02
CA GLU A 96 -4.77 -12.73 27.72
C GLU A 96 -4.19 -14.14 27.85
N SER A 97 -3.49 -14.43 28.96
CA SER A 97 -2.71 -15.66 29.12
C SER A 97 -2.95 -16.31 30.47
N LEU A 98 -3.03 -17.64 30.49
CA LEU A 98 -2.91 -18.42 31.72
C LEU A 98 -1.45 -18.37 32.21
N VAL A 99 -1.21 -17.91 33.44
CA VAL A 99 0.10 -18.05 34.09
C VAL A 99 0.07 -19.25 35.02
N ALA A 100 0.87 -20.27 34.72
CA ALA A 100 0.94 -21.49 35.51
C ALA A 100 2.38 -21.79 35.95
N THR A 101 2.51 -22.52 37.06
CA THR A 101 3.79 -22.97 37.58
C THR A 101 3.85 -24.46 37.74
N ILE A 102 5.00 -25.05 37.40
CA ILE A 102 5.30 -26.47 37.65
C ILE A 102 6.47 -26.59 38.65
N PRO A 103 6.56 -27.65 39.47
CA PRO A 103 7.75 -27.91 40.28
C PRO A 103 9.04 -27.84 39.44
N ALA A 104 10.15 -27.37 40.01
CA ALA A 104 11.43 -27.39 39.30
C ALA A 104 11.95 -28.83 39.12
N PRO A 105 12.65 -29.15 38.02
CA PRO A 105 13.24 -30.47 37.84
C PRO A 105 14.28 -30.75 38.94
N PRO A 106 14.49 -32.03 39.31
CA PRO A 106 15.55 -32.40 40.22
C PRO A 106 16.93 -32.03 39.64
N PRO A 107 17.96 -31.84 40.48
CA PRO A 107 19.32 -31.66 40.01
C PRO A 107 19.78 -32.85 39.15
N MET A 108 20.56 -32.56 38.10
CA MET A 108 21.12 -33.58 37.20
C MET A 108 21.99 -34.58 37.98
N ILE A 109 21.79 -35.86 37.69
CA ILE A 109 22.58 -36.99 38.19
C ILE A 109 23.52 -37.46 37.07
N GLU A 110 24.80 -37.65 37.35
CA GLU A 110 25.80 -38.08 36.34
C GLU A 110 25.56 -39.50 35.80
N ASP A 111 24.99 -40.38 36.62
CA ASP A 111 24.65 -41.76 36.23
C ASP A 111 23.43 -41.77 35.30
N PRO A 112 23.57 -42.20 34.02
CA PRO A 112 22.48 -42.09 33.03
C PRO A 112 21.21 -42.89 33.39
N VAL A 113 21.36 -44.03 34.08
CA VAL A 113 20.23 -44.89 34.43
C VAL A 113 19.45 -44.28 35.59
N ARG A 114 20.17 -43.78 36.60
CA ARG A 114 19.56 -43.08 37.74
C ARG A 114 18.96 -41.75 37.32
N GLU A 115 19.59 -41.05 36.39
CA GLU A 115 19.06 -39.81 35.81
C GLU A 115 17.75 -40.08 35.07
N GLN A 116 17.73 -41.10 34.20
CA GLN A 116 16.51 -41.49 33.50
C GLN A 116 15.38 -41.85 34.49
N ALA A 117 15.69 -42.61 35.55
CA ALA A 117 14.72 -42.97 36.58
C ALA A 117 14.23 -41.75 37.39
N SER A 118 15.13 -40.81 37.71
CA SER A 118 14.83 -39.56 38.41
C SER A 118 13.89 -38.68 37.60
N MET A 119 14.25 -38.42 36.33
CA MET A 119 13.44 -37.62 35.42
C MET A 119 12.10 -38.29 35.10
N LYS A 120 12.04 -39.62 34.97
CA LYS A 120 10.76 -40.33 34.80
C LYS A 120 9.79 -40.08 35.96
N ARG A 121 10.26 -40.17 37.20
CA ARG A 121 9.44 -39.86 38.39
C ARG A 121 9.00 -38.41 38.42
N TYR A 122 9.89 -37.49 38.04
CA TYR A 122 9.54 -36.07 37.93
C TYR A 122 8.43 -35.84 36.89
N TYR A 123 8.52 -36.44 35.71
CA TYR A 123 7.48 -36.34 34.69
C TYR A 123 6.13 -36.91 35.16
N GLU A 124 6.13 -38.07 35.83
CA GLU A 124 4.92 -38.66 36.43
C GLU A 124 4.26 -37.76 37.50
N GLN A 125 5.04 -36.90 38.17
CA GLN A 125 4.54 -35.98 39.20
C GLN A 125 3.97 -34.67 38.63
N ILE A 126 4.49 -34.18 37.50
CA ILE A 126 4.08 -32.87 36.97
C ILE A 126 2.79 -32.92 36.13
N ASP A 127 2.30 -34.11 35.79
CA ASP A 127 1.08 -34.29 34.99
C ASP A 127 -0.12 -33.55 35.61
N GLU A 128 -0.29 -33.60 36.93
CA GLU A 128 -1.39 -32.91 37.63
C GLU A 128 -1.33 -31.37 37.47
N HIS A 129 -0.14 -30.82 37.25
CA HIS A 129 0.07 -29.39 37.04
C HIS A 129 -0.09 -28.99 35.56
N LEU A 130 0.21 -29.90 34.63
CA LEU A 130 0.16 -29.63 33.19
C LEU A 130 -1.22 -29.93 32.59
N GLU A 131 -1.98 -30.89 33.12
CA GLU A 131 -3.33 -31.19 32.65
C GLU A 131 -4.25 -29.95 32.55
N PRO A 132 -4.31 -29.05 33.56
CA PRO A 132 -5.12 -27.83 33.45
C PRO A 132 -4.62 -26.88 32.36
N VAL A 133 -3.30 -26.83 32.13
CA VAL A 133 -2.69 -26.02 31.07
C VAL A 133 -3.11 -26.56 29.70
N ILE A 134 -2.99 -27.88 29.48
CA ILE A 134 -3.40 -28.52 28.23
C ILE A 134 -4.89 -28.28 27.97
N LYS A 135 -5.76 -28.46 28.97
CA LYS A 135 -7.20 -28.15 28.86
C LYS A 135 -7.46 -26.69 28.49
N HIS A 136 -6.67 -25.76 29.04
CA HIS A 136 -6.75 -24.35 28.67
C HIS A 136 -6.33 -24.10 27.22
N LEU A 137 -5.27 -24.75 26.75
CA LEU A 137 -4.81 -24.64 25.36
C LEU A 137 -5.85 -25.22 24.38
N ASP A 138 -6.48 -26.34 24.72
CA ASP A 138 -7.59 -26.91 23.93
C ASP A 138 -8.75 -25.92 23.82
N LEU A 139 -9.15 -25.32 24.94
CA LEU A 139 -10.21 -24.32 24.97
C LEU A 139 -9.84 -23.12 24.07
N LYS A 140 -8.62 -22.60 24.19
CA LYS A 140 -8.15 -21.46 23.37
C LYS A 140 -8.10 -21.79 21.88
N HIS A 141 -7.69 -23.02 21.55
CA HIS A 141 -7.70 -23.51 20.19
C HIS A 141 -9.13 -23.55 19.64
N GLN A 142 -10.07 -24.13 20.40
CA GLN A 142 -11.48 -24.18 20.01
C GLN A 142 -12.08 -22.78 19.86
N GLU A 143 -11.88 -21.89 20.83
CA GLU A 143 -12.36 -20.50 20.79
C GLU A 143 -11.88 -19.75 19.52
N ARG A 144 -10.63 -19.97 19.10
CA ARG A 144 -10.09 -19.38 17.87
C ARG A 144 -10.85 -19.88 16.64
N PHE A 145 -11.04 -21.19 16.50
CA PHE A 145 -11.71 -21.75 15.33
C PHE A 145 -13.21 -21.47 15.31
N ASP A 146 -13.89 -21.51 16.45
CA ASP A 146 -15.29 -21.06 16.60
C ASP A 146 -15.45 -19.60 16.14
N ARG A 147 -14.48 -18.75 16.49
CA ARG A 147 -14.46 -17.36 16.03
C ARG A 147 -14.31 -17.28 14.51
N LEU A 148 -13.31 -17.93 13.94
CA LEU A 148 -13.04 -17.92 12.49
C LEU A 148 -14.22 -18.43 11.68
N GLU A 149 -14.87 -19.51 12.13
CA GLU A 149 -16.02 -20.10 11.44
C GLU A 149 -17.21 -19.14 11.35
N THR A 150 -17.43 -18.32 12.39
CA THR A 150 -18.55 -17.36 12.43
C THR A 150 -18.25 -16.00 11.79
N MET A 151 -16.99 -15.69 11.48
CA MET A 151 -16.58 -14.35 11.01
C MET A 151 -17.23 -13.97 9.67
N ALA A 152 -17.29 -14.88 8.71
CA ALA A 152 -17.85 -14.60 7.38
C ALA A 152 -19.32 -14.14 7.47
N GLN A 153 -20.15 -14.90 8.18
CA GLN A 153 -21.58 -14.60 8.32
C GLN A 153 -21.79 -13.31 9.13
N LYS A 154 -21.15 -13.19 10.30
CA LYS A 154 -21.26 -11.97 11.13
C LYS A 154 -20.83 -10.72 10.37
N SER A 155 -19.82 -10.82 9.50
CA SER A 155 -19.39 -9.69 8.68
C SER A 155 -20.47 -9.26 7.69
N ARG A 156 -21.18 -10.20 7.05
CA ARG A 156 -22.33 -9.87 6.18
C ARG A 156 -23.46 -9.19 6.96
N ASP A 157 -23.69 -9.63 8.18
CA ASP A 157 -24.79 -9.13 9.00
C ASP A 157 -24.50 -7.73 9.60
N ILE A 158 -23.23 -7.40 9.84
CA ILE A 158 -22.82 -6.22 10.62
C ILE A 158 -22.14 -5.15 9.77
N PHE A 159 -21.33 -5.51 8.77
CA PHE A 159 -20.49 -4.55 8.06
C PHE A 159 -21.19 -3.85 6.91
N TRP A 160 -20.95 -2.54 6.82
CA TRP A 160 -21.14 -1.77 5.59
C TRP A 160 -19.80 -1.61 4.86
N TRP A 161 -19.49 -2.53 3.95
CA TRP A 161 -18.27 -2.44 3.15
C TRP A 161 -18.29 -1.29 2.14
N PRO A 162 -17.19 -0.56 1.96
CA PRO A 162 -17.07 0.47 0.93
C PRO A 162 -17.06 -0.15 -0.48
N PHE A 163 -17.60 0.57 -1.46
CA PHE A 163 -17.67 0.16 -2.88
C PHE A 163 -18.16 -1.28 -3.11
N THR A 164 -19.13 -1.74 -2.32
CA THR A 164 -19.64 -3.11 -2.37
C THR A 164 -21.17 -3.08 -2.42
N GLN A 165 -21.75 -3.77 -3.40
CA GLN A 165 -23.20 -3.99 -3.44
C GLN A 165 -23.54 -5.21 -2.58
N HIS A 166 -23.98 -4.98 -1.34
CA HIS A 166 -24.21 -6.02 -0.34
C HIS A 166 -25.16 -7.14 -0.79
N LYS A 167 -26.14 -6.84 -1.65
CA LYS A 167 -27.06 -7.87 -2.18
C LYS A 167 -26.35 -8.91 -3.07
N LEU A 168 -25.22 -8.55 -3.67
CA LEU A 168 -24.45 -9.40 -4.59
C LEU A 168 -23.25 -10.05 -3.91
N VAL A 169 -23.06 -9.85 -2.62
CA VAL A 169 -21.93 -10.44 -1.89
C VAL A 169 -22.14 -11.95 -1.78
N GLY A 170 -21.34 -12.70 -2.55
CA GLY A 170 -21.13 -14.13 -2.39
C GLY A 170 -20.21 -14.41 -1.20
N ASP A 171 -19.26 -15.32 -1.36
CA ASP A 171 -18.35 -15.73 -0.28
C ASP A 171 -17.47 -14.59 0.26
N VAL A 172 -17.33 -14.56 1.58
CA VAL A 172 -16.50 -13.58 2.31
C VAL A 172 -15.18 -14.23 2.66
N THR A 173 -14.08 -13.63 2.19
CA THR A 173 -12.73 -14.05 2.58
C THR A 173 -12.47 -13.70 4.04
N VAL A 174 -12.17 -14.70 4.87
CA VAL A 174 -11.79 -14.52 6.28
C VAL A 174 -10.27 -14.51 6.36
N ILE A 175 -9.67 -13.32 6.54
CA ILE A 175 -8.23 -13.15 6.72
C ILE A 175 -7.92 -13.28 8.22
N ASP A 176 -7.17 -14.30 8.63
CA ASP A 176 -6.71 -14.48 10.02
C ASP A 176 -5.48 -13.62 10.31
N SER A 177 -4.55 -13.55 9.36
CA SER A 177 -3.35 -12.73 9.46
C SER A 177 -2.76 -12.40 8.11
N ALA A 178 -1.76 -11.53 8.10
CA ALA A 178 -0.96 -11.22 6.92
C ALA A 178 0.52 -11.06 7.31
N TYR A 179 1.42 -11.42 6.40
CA TYR A 179 2.86 -11.24 6.55
C TYR A 179 3.55 -11.19 5.18
N ASN A 180 4.52 -10.29 5.01
CA ASN A 180 5.12 -9.99 3.70
C ASN A 180 4.02 -9.69 2.67
N ASP A 181 4.00 -10.38 1.53
CA ASP A 181 2.99 -10.15 0.48
C ASP A 181 1.74 -11.03 0.61
N HIS A 182 1.58 -11.79 1.70
CA HIS A 182 0.57 -12.84 1.79
C HIS A 182 -0.43 -12.64 2.91
N PHE A 183 -1.68 -12.97 2.61
CA PHE A 183 -2.74 -13.25 3.58
C PHE A 183 -2.74 -14.74 3.95
N SER A 184 -2.95 -15.03 5.22
CA SER A 184 -3.36 -16.35 5.71
C SER A 184 -4.87 -16.32 5.92
N THR A 185 -5.61 -17.05 5.09
CA THR A 185 -7.07 -17.07 5.10
C THR A 185 -7.62 -18.36 5.69
N TYR A 186 -8.74 -18.26 6.39
CA TYR A 186 -9.45 -19.42 6.93
C TYR A 186 -10.31 -20.09 5.85
N SER A 187 -10.22 -21.42 5.77
CA SER A 187 -11.08 -22.26 4.95
C SER A 187 -11.88 -23.22 5.82
N LYS A 188 -13.13 -23.48 5.42
CA LYS A 188 -14.00 -24.48 6.07
C LYS A 188 -13.46 -25.91 5.99
N THR A 189 -12.53 -26.17 5.06
CA THR A 189 -11.82 -27.46 4.98
C THR A 189 -10.82 -27.67 6.12
N GLY A 190 -10.57 -26.64 6.95
CA GLY A 190 -9.64 -26.68 8.09
C GLY A 190 -8.21 -26.32 7.74
N GLU A 191 -7.82 -26.36 6.46
CA GLU A 191 -6.49 -25.96 6.00
C GLU A 191 -6.44 -24.45 5.70
N PRO A 192 -5.56 -23.67 6.35
CA PRO A 192 -5.41 -22.26 6.02
C PRO A 192 -4.91 -22.12 4.58
N LYS A 193 -5.52 -21.20 3.83
CA LYS A 193 -5.12 -20.90 2.46
C LYS A 193 -4.29 -19.62 2.45
N GLU A 194 -3.05 -19.73 2.01
CA GLU A 194 -2.20 -18.57 1.74
C GLU A 194 -2.60 -17.93 0.41
N MET A 195 -2.70 -16.60 0.38
CA MET A 195 -3.03 -15.81 -0.81
C MET A 195 -2.12 -14.60 -0.93
N PHE A 196 -1.45 -14.44 -2.06
CA PHE A 196 -0.68 -13.25 -2.39
C PHE A 196 -1.62 -12.05 -2.61
N ASP A 197 -1.37 -10.95 -1.93
CA ASP A 197 -2.15 -9.72 -2.04
C ASP A 197 -1.81 -8.96 -3.32
N SER A 198 -2.36 -9.43 -4.45
CA SER A 198 -2.09 -8.83 -5.76
C SER A 198 -2.88 -7.55 -6.02
N CYS A 199 -3.76 -7.15 -5.11
CA CYS A 199 -4.38 -5.83 -5.13
C CYS A 199 -3.64 -4.80 -4.26
N ALA A 200 -2.56 -5.23 -3.58
CA ALA A 200 -1.78 -4.45 -2.63
C ALA A 200 -2.65 -3.75 -1.58
N SER A 201 -3.69 -4.44 -1.08
CA SER A 201 -4.70 -3.93 -0.15
C SER A 201 -5.16 -2.51 -0.48
N TRP A 202 -5.66 -2.35 -1.70
CA TRP A 202 -6.07 -1.07 -2.28
C TRP A 202 -4.89 -0.13 -2.58
N TRP A 203 -3.85 -0.71 -3.17
CA TRP A 203 -2.62 -0.02 -3.60
C TRP A 203 -1.84 0.66 -2.46
N THR A 204 -2.10 0.27 -1.21
CA THR A 204 -1.43 0.80 -0.01
C THR A 204 -0.15 0.03 0.32
N GLN A 205 -0.12 -1.28 0.06
CA GLN A 205 0.99 -2.14 0.46
C GLN A 205 2.27 -1.74 -0.27
N GLY A 206 3.30 -1.44 0.53
CA GLY A 206 4.62 -1.11 0.01
C GLY A 206 5.77 -1.88 0.66
N LEU A 207 5.76 -2.04 1.97
CA LEU A 207 6.81 -2.80 2.69
C LEU A 207 6.30 -4.13 3.26
N GLY A 208 5.24 -4.65 2.64
CA GLY A 208 4.53 -5.85 3.05
C GLY A 208 3.76 -5.71 4.36
N HIS A 209 2.96 -6.74 4.63
CA HIS A 209 2.17 -6.89 5.83
C HIS A 209 3.01 -7.29 7.04
N GLY A 210 2.66 -6.79 8.22
CA GLY A 210 3.27 -7.22 9.48
C GLY A 210 4.77 -6.91 9.59
N ASN A 211 5.26 -5.87 8.90
CA ASN A 211 6.65 -5.46 8.92
C ASN A 211 7.11 -5.08 10.36
N PRO A 212 8.13 -5.75 10.92
CA PRO A 212 8.54 -5.52 12.31
C PRO A 212 9.13 -4.14 12.55
N ASP A 213 9.85 -3.56 11.58
CA ASP A 213 10.47 -2.24 11.71
C ASP A 213 9.40 -1.14 11.74
N LEU A 214 8.42 -1.20 10.84
CA LEU A 214 7.30 -0.25 10.84
C LEU A 214 6.46 -0.39 12.13
N THR A 215 6.28 -1.63 12.61
CA THR A 215 5.53 -1.90 13.85
C THR A 215 6.26 -1.34 15.07
N LEU A 216 7.58 -1.50 15.14
CA LEU A 216 8.41 -0.93 16.20
C LEU A 216 8.39 0.61 16.15
N SER A 217 8.49 1.22 14.98
CA SER A 217 8.35 2.67 14.81
C SER A 217 7.00 3.18 15.30
N ALA A 218 5.91 2.47 14.97
CA ALA A 218 4.57 2.81 15.45
C ALA A 218 4.47 2.68 16.98
N ALA A 219 4.92 1.56 17.55
CA ALA A 219 4.87 1.29 18.99
C ALA A 219 5.69 2.30 19.79
N TYR A 220 6.90 2.63 19.31
CA TYR A 220 7.75 3.66 19.90
C TYR A 220 7.06 5.03 19.92
N ALA A 221 6.54 5.47 18.78
CA ALA A 221 5.85 6.76 18.69
C ALA A 221 4.57 6.79 19.52
N ALA A 222 3.82 5.69 19.57
CA ALA A 222 2.63 5.56 20.42
C ALA A 222 2.99 5.66 21.90
N GLY A 223 4.02 4.95 22.36
CA GLY A 223 4.47 4.99 23.75
C GLY A 223 5.06 6.34 24.16
N ARG A 224 5.72 7.04 23.22
CA ARG A 224 6.34 8.35 23.50
C ARG A 224 5.35 9.51 23.44
N TYR A 225 4.41 9.50 22.49
CA TYR A 225 3.57 10.66 22.19
C TYR A 225 2.06 10.40 22.26
N GLY A 226 1.63 9.19 21.93
CA GLY A 226 0.23 8.95 21.56
C GLY A 226 -0.18 9.92 20.42
N HIS A 227 -1.15 10.77 20.70
CA HIS A 227 -1.48 11.91 19.85
C HIS A 227 -1.32 13.23 20.62
N VAL A 228 -0.67 14.20 19.99
CA VAL A 228 -0.47 15.56 20.50
C VAL A 228 -0.91 16.56 19.45
N ILE A 229 -1.40 17.71 19.87
CA ILE A 229 -1.89 18.77 18.99
C ILE A 229 -0.77 19.29 18.07
N PHE A 230 -1.10 19.55 16.81
CA PHE A 230 -0.14 20.00 15.79
C PHE A 230 -0.13 21.51 15.51
N PRO A 231 -1.28 22.21 15.34
CA PRO A 231 -1.27 23.64 15.05
C PRO A 231 -0.46 24.44 16.08
N GLU A 232 0.45 25.29 15.59
CA GLU A 232 1.35 26.11 16.42
C GLU A 232 2.25 25.32 17.38
N SER A 233 2.43 24.01 17.12
CA SER A 233 3.25 23.08 17.88
C SER A 233 4.16 22.29 16.95
N THR A 234 5.14 21.59 17.51
CA THR A 234 6.00 20.68 16.76
C THR A 234 6.26 19.41 17.55
N ASN A 235 6.49 18.31 16.84
CA ASN A 235 6.96 17.05 17.39
C ASN A 235 8.01 16.46 16.45
N GLU A 236 8.95 15.69 17.01
CA GLU A 236 10.08 15.14 16.27
C GLU A 236 9.66 14.31 15.04
N PRO A 237 8.69 13.37 15.13
CA PRO A 237 8.27 12.61 13.95
C PRO A 237 7.73 13.46 12.80
N ALA A 238 6.88 14.46 13.10
CA ALA A 238 6.29 15.32 12.09
C ALA A 238 7.34 16.22 11.41
N LEU A 239 8.24 16.84 12.20
CA LEU A 239 9.30 17.69 11.66
C LEU A 239 10.28 16.87 10.81
N ALA A 240 10.78 15.74 11.34
CA ALA A 240 11.73 14.90 10.64
C ALA A 240 11.15 14.32 9.33
N LEU A 241 9.86 13.98 9.30
CA LEU A 241 9.19 13.57 8.06
C LEU A 241 9.12 14.72 7.05
N ALA A 242 8.75 15.92 7.48
CA ALA A 242 8.69 17.08 6.59
C ALA A 242 10.07 17.39 5.99
N GLU A 243 11.13 17.39 6.80
CA GLU A 243 12.52 17.57 6.34
C GLU A 243 12.92 16.48 5.35
N LYS A 244 12.60 15.22 5.64
CA LYS A 244 12.92 14.08 4.76
C LYS A 244 12.23 14.18 3.40
N VAL A 245 11.00 14.68 3.36
CA VAL A 245 10.26 14.89 2.10
C VAL A 245 10.91 16.04 1.30
N LEU A 246 11.21 17.16 1.96
CA LEU A 246 11.77 18.36 1.32
C LEU A 246 13.25 18.19 0.89
N GLU A 247 14.00 17.24 1.47
CA GLU A 247 15.38 16.90 1.05
C GLU A 247 15.44 16.51 -0.45
N LYS A 248 14.43 15.78 -0.91
CA LYS A 248 14.35 15.25 -2.29
C LYS A 248 13.46 16.10 -3.18
N ASP A 249 12.36 16.63 -2.65
CA ASP A 249 11.39 17.45 -3.39
C ASP A 249 11.84 18.92 -3.39
N LYS A 250 13.03 19.20 -3.93
CA LYS A 250 13.72 20.51 -3.86
C LYS A 250 12.95 21.68 -4.50
N TRP A 251 11.92 21.39 -5.29
CA TRP A 251 11.04 22.41 -5.87
C TRP A 251 10.07 22.99 -4.83
N ALA A 252 9.80 22.26 -3.74
CA ALA A 252 8.86 22.62 -2.68
C ALA A 252 9.56 23.19 -1.45
N SER A 253 8.79 23.85 -0.57
CA SER A 253 9.29 24.40 0.69
C SER A 253 8.37 24.18 1.89
N ARG A 254 7.13 23.72 1.66
CA ARG A 254 6.12 23.55 2.72
C ARG A 254 5.43 22.20 2.61
N VAL A 255 5.09 21.64 3.77
CA VAL A 255 4.36 20.38 3.93
C VAL A 255 3.14 20.63 4.79
N PHE A 256 1.96 20.23 4.31
CA PHE A 256 0.72 20.21 5.05
C PHE A 256 0.30 18.76 5.30
N PHE A 257 -0.12 18.43 6.52
CA PHE A 257 -0.50 17.06 6.90
C PHE A 257 -2.01 16.88 6.89
N SER A 258 -2.48 15.73 6.42
CA SER A 258 -3.89 15.31 6.49
C SER A 258 -3.99 13.78 6.65
N ASP A 259 -5.20 13.23 6.60
CA ASP A 259 -5.45 11.86 7.06
C ASP A 259 -5.38 10.83 5.92
N ASN A 260 -5.79 11.20 4.71
CA ASN A 260 -5.80 10.34 3.54
C ASN A 260 -5.69 11.12 2.21
N GLY A 261 -5.68 10.38 1.09
CA GLY A 261 -5.56 10.97 -0.25
C GLY A 261 -6.64 12.00 -0.57
N SER A 262 -7.91 11.70 -0.30
CA SER A 262 -9.04 12.62 -0.55
C SER A 262 -8.87 13.94 0.20
N THR A 263 -8.46 13.87 1.48
CA THR A 263 -8.24 15.08 2.28
C THR A 263 -7.03 15.88 1.81
N ALA A 264 -5.95 15.21 1.40
CA ALA A 264 -4.78 15.87 0.84
C ALA A 264 -5.10 16.55 -0.50
N MET A 265 -6.00 15.96 -1.28
CA MET A 265 -6.49 16.55 -2.53
C MET A 265 -7.39 17.75 -2.29
N GLU A 266 -8.30 17.73 -1.31
CA GLU A 266 -9.07 18.92 -0.97
C GLU A 266 -8.19 20.08 -0.47
N VAL A 267 -7.13 19.78 0.29
CA VAL A 267 -6.12 20.77 0.67
C VAL A 267 -5.43 21.33 -0.58
N ALA A 268 -4.99 20.47 -1.50
CA ALA A 268 -4.33 20.88 -2.74
C ALA A 268 -5.23 21.75 -3.63
N LEU A 269 -6.51 21.37 -3.76
CA LEU A 269 -7.52 22.15 -4.50
C LEU A 269 -7.71 23.53 -3.89
N LYS A 270 -7.88 23.63 -2.56
CA LYS A 270 -7.97 24.92 -1.85
C LYS A 270 -6.72 25.77 -2.08
N MET A 271 -5.53 25.19 -2.00
CA MET A 271 -4.26 25.86 -2.26
C MET A 271 -4.17 26.44 -3.68
N GLY A 272 -4.40 25.60 -4.70
CA GLY A 272 -4.30 26.01 -6.10
C GLY A 272 -5.38 27.03 -6.49
N MET A 273 -6.64 26.75 -6.16
CA MET A 273 -7.76 27.63 -6.51
C MET A 273 -7.66 29.00 -5.84
N SER A 274 -7.23 29.06 -4.57
CA SER A 274 -7.05 30.35 -3.88
C SER A 274 -5.89 31.15 -4.45
N ALA A 275 -4.80 30.48 -4.85
CA ALA A 275 -3.67 31.13 -5.50
C ALA A 275 -4.08 31.79 -6.83
N ALA A 276 -4.80 31.06 -7.68
CA ALA A 276 -5.33 31.62 -8.92
C ALA A 276 -6.38 32.70 -8.67
N ALA A 277 -7.29 32.50 -7.70
CA ALA A 277 -8.31 33.48 -7.36
C ALA A 277 -7.70 34.84 -7.01
N LYS A 278 -6.69 34.84 -6.13
CA LYS A 278 -5.99 36.06 -5.70
C LYS A 278 -5.20 36.70 -6.84
N ARG A 279 -4.57 35.91 -7.72
CA ARG A 279 -3.79 36.43 -8.85
C ARG A 279 -4.67 37.07 -9.92
N TYR A 280 -5.80 36.43 -10.25
CA TYR A 280 -6.64 36.81 -11.37
C TYR A 280 -7.93 37.55 -10.98
N GLY A 281 -8.15 37.79 -9.68
CA GLY A 281 -9.30 38.55 -9.17
C GLY A 281 -10.63 37.80 -9.28
N PHE A 282 -10.65 36.51 -8.93
CA PHE A 282 -11.86 35.67 -8.98
C PHE A 282 -12.73 35.73 -7.73
N ASP A 283 -12.62 36.78 -6.91
CA ASP A 283 -13.37 36.90 -5.68
C ASP A 283 -14.90 36.78 -5.93
N GLY A 284 -15.54 35.87 -5.19
CA GLY A 284 -16.97 35.56 -5.32
C GLY A 284 -17.37 34.84 -6.62
N LYS A 285 -16.41 34.37 -7.43
CA LYS A 285 -16.69 33.60 -8.67
C LYS A 285 -16.65 32.10 -8.42
N LYS A 286 -17.38 31.36 -9.25
CA LYS A 286 -17.23 29.91 -9.37
C LYS A 286 -15.90 29.61 -10.06
N ILE A 287 -15.01 28.93 -9.35
CA ILE A 287 -13.71 28.49 -9.84
C ILE A 287 -13.77 26.99 -10.14
N GLU A 288 -13.18 26.60 -11.26
CA GLU A 288 -13.24 25.24 -11.80
C GLU A 288 -11.81 24.71 -12.04
N ILE A 289 -11.66 23.40 -12.16
CA ILE A 289 -10.38 22.73 -12.36
C ILE A 289 -10.17 22.38 -13.83
N LEU A 290 -8.94 22.48 -14.30
CA LEU A 290 -8.51 21.87 -15.54
C LEU A 290 -7.98 20.47 -15.22
N GLY A 291 -8.64 19.43 -15.72
CA GLY A 291 -8.34 18.04 -15.38
C GLY A 291 -8.13 17.15 -16.60
N ILE A 292 -7.96 15.86 -16.35
CA ILE A 292 -7.88 14.82 -17.37
C ILE A 292 -9.06 13.85 -17.15
N ASP A 293 -9.77 13.52 -18.21
CA ASP A 293 -10.93 12.63 -18.14
C ASP A 293 -10.50 11.22 -17.73
N GLY A 294 -11.22 10.62 -16.79
CA GLY A 294 -10.87 9.33 -16.18
C GLY A 294 -10.01 9.42 -14.92
N SER A 295 -9.59 10.61 -14.50
CA SER A 295 -8.83 10.78 -13.25
C SER A 295 -9.70 10.59 -12.01
N TYR A 296 -9.07 10.12 -10.93
CA TYR A 296 -9.70 9.90 -9.62
C TYR A 296 -8.85 10.55 -8.52
N HIS A 297 -9.50 11.35 -7.67
CA HIS A 297 -8.82 12.15 -6.64
C HIS A 297 -9.33 11.88 -5.22
N GLY A 298 -10.28 10.96 -5.05
CA GLY A 298 -10.87 10.61 -3.76
C GLY A 298 -12.38 10.85 -3.67
N ASP A 299 -12.95 10.39 -2.55
CA ASP A 299 -14.40 10.31 -2.34
C ASP A 299 -15.00 11.43 -1.48
N THR A 300 -14.18 12.36 -1.00
CA THR A 300 -14.73 13.56 -0.35
C THR A 300 -15.24 14.51 -1.42
N ILE A 301 -16.24 15.33 -1.09
CA ILE A 301 -17.02 16.04 -2.12
C ILE A 301 -16.17 16.97 -2.98
N GLY A 302 -15.16 17.65 -2.41
CA GLY A 302 -14.28 18.52 -3.18
C GLY A 302 -13.37 17.75 -4.14
N ALA A 303 -12.91 16.57 -3.72
CA ALA A 303 -12.13 15.68 -4.57
C ALA A 303 -12.99 15.09 -5.70
N MET A 304 -14.22 14.67 -5.39
CA MET A 304 -15.19 14.18 -6.39
C MET A 304 -15.54 15.26 -7.42
N ASP A 305 -15.85 16.49 -6.98
CA ASP A 305 -16.20 17.63 -7.84
C ASP A 305 -15.08 17.98 -8.84
N ALA A 306 -13.83 17.63 -8.54
CA ALA A 306 -12.67 17.82 -9.43
C ALA A 306 -12.51 16.70 -10.48
N CYS A 307 -13.26 15.60 -10.37
CA CYS A 307 -13.30 14.52 -11.36
C CYS A 307 -14.40 14.73 -12.40
N SER A 308 -14.19 14.23 -13.62
CA SER A 308 -15.23 14.18 -14.65
C SER A 308 -16.38 13.26 -14.21
N PRO A 309 -17.61 13.46 -14.74
CA PRO A 309 -18.73 12.58 -14.44
C PRO A 309 -18.43 11.12 -14.77
N ASN A 310 -18.63 10.23 -13.81
CA ASN A 310 -18.36 8.80 -13.93
C ASN A 310 -19.18 7.96 -12.92
N VAL A 311 -19.02 6.64 -12.99
CA VAL A 311 -19.77 5.66 -12.18
C VAL A 311 -19.61 5.81 -10.66
N TYR A 312 -18.55 6.47 -10.19
CA TYR A 312 -18.29 6.67 -8.76
C TYR A 312 -18.97 7.91 -8.19
N ASN A 313 -19.23 8.94 -9.00
CA ASN A 313 -19.70 10.24 -8.53
C ASN A 313 -21.11 10.62 -9.00
N GLU A 314 -21.59 10.12 -10.15
CA GLU A 314 -22.89 10.52 -10.72
C GLU A 314 -24.09 10.15 -9.85
N GLN A 315 -23.96 9.15 -8.98
CA GLN A 315 -25.03 8.74 -8.06
C GLN A 315 -25.04 9.54 -6.75
N VAL A 316 -24.01 10.36 -6.51
CA VAL A 316 -23.89 11.13 -5.27
C VAL A 316 -24.70 12.43 -5.41
N GLN A 317 -25.70 12.61 -4.54
CA GLN A 317 -26.77 13.61 -4.71
C GLN A 317 -26.28 15.06 -4.75
N TRP A 318 -25.14 15.35 -4.12
CA TRP A 318 -24.53 16.67 -4.06
C TRP A 318 -23.27 16.82 -4.92
N TYR A 319 -22.92 15.81 -5.73
CA TYR A 319 -21.81 15.93 -6.69
C TYR A 319 -22.12 17.02 -7.72
N GLN A 320 -21.16 17.91 -7.90
CA GLN A 320 -21.25 18.99 -8.88
C GLN A 320 -19.94 19.02 -9.68
N PRO A 321 -19.91 18.55 -10.94
CA PRO A 321 -18.72 18.63 -11.76
C PRO A 321 -18.23 20.08 -11.88
N ARG A 322 -17.03 20.36 -11.37
CA ARG A 322 -16.40 21.68 -11.33
C ARG A 322 -15.10 21.68 -12.11
N GLY A 323 -15.17 21.37 -13.40
CA GLY A 323 -13.97 21.36 -14.23
C GLY A 323 -14.20 21.29 -15.73
N HIS A 324 -13.08 21.36 -16.44
CA HIS A 324 -12.95 20.98 -17.84
C HIS A 324 -11.89 19.87 -17.92
N TRP A 325 -12.24 18.75 -18.55
CA TRP A 325 -11.38 17.58 -18.60
C TRP A 325 -10.97 17.27 -20.02
N PHE A 326 -9.67 17.14 -20.24
CA PHE A 326 -9.15 16.68 -21.53
C PHE A 326 -9.29 15.17 -21.64
N LYS A 327 -9.72 14.68 -22.79
CA LYS A 327 -9.57 13.25 -23.10
C LYS A 327 -8.09 12.95 -23.32
N PRO A 328 -7.47 12.07 -22.50
CA PRO A 328 -6.06 11.79 -22.63
C PRO A 328 -5.78 10.82 -23.79
N PRO A 329 -4.68 11.00 -24.53
CA PRO A 329 -4.01 9.91 -25.23
C PRO A 329 -3.47 8.89 -24.23
N SER A 330 -3.56 7.61 -24.58
CA SER A 330 -3.18 6.50 -23.70
C SER A 330 -2.15 5.57 -24.33
N VAL A 331 -1.23 5.07 -23.51
CA VAL A 331 -0.14 4.16 -23.87
C VAL A 331 -0.61 2.71 -23.78
N HIS A 332 -0.29 1.91 -24.79
CA HIS A 332 -0.69 0.52 -24.89
C HIS A 332 0.45 -0.35 -25.41
N VAL A 333 0.58 -1.58 -24.89
CA VAL A 333 1.22 -2.69 -25.61
C VAL A 333 0.13 -3.67 -26.07
N SER A 334 0.08 -3.94 -27.36
CA SER A 334 -0.83 -4.93 -27.96
C SER A 334 -0.16 -5.56 -29.18
N GLN A 335 -0.36 -6.86 -29.37
CA GLN A 335 0.26 -7.63 -30.45
C GLN A 335 1.80 -7.49 -30.50
N GLY A 336 2.42 -7.32 -29.33
CA GLY A 336 3.86 -7.06 -29.18
C GLY A 336 4.34 -5.72 -29.72
N ARG A 337 3.44 -4.74 -29.89
CA ARG A 337 3.76 -3.39 -30.36
C ARG A 337 3.38 -2.37 -29.28
N SER A 338 4.27 -1.41 -29.05
CA SER A 338 4.00 -0.27 -28.17
C SER A 338 3.43 0.87 -29.01
N TYR A 339 2.30 1.44 -28.61
CA TYR A 339 1.68 2.56 -29.32
C TYR A 339 0.91 3.48 -28.38
N VAL A 340 0.71 4.72 -28.84
CA VAL A 340 -0.18 5.68 -28.20
C VAL A 340 -1.48 5.72 -28.99
N ARG A 341 -2.60 5.50 -28.31
CA ARG A 341 -3.94 5.70 -28.84
C ARG A 341 -4.34 7.16 -28.61
N ILE A 342 -4.68 7.85 -29.69
CA ILE A 342 -4.98 9.27 -29.66
C ILE A 342 -6.51 9.46 -29.78
N PRO A 343 -7.14 10.30 -28.93
CA PRO A 343 -8.57 10.56 -29.05
C PRO A 343 -8.91 11.17 -30.41
N SER A 344 -10.04 10.74 -30.98
CA SER A 344 -10.48 11.16 -32.33
C SER A 344 -10.61 12.67 -32.51
N GLU A 345 -10.85 13.40 -31.41
CA GLU A 345 -10.91 14.87 -31.38
C GLU A 345 -9.59 15.55 -31.79
N MET A 346 -8.47 14.84 -31.72
CA MET A 346 -7.15 15.35 -32.12
C MET A 346 -6.78 14.98 -33.57
N GLY A 347 -7.69 14.35 -34.33
CA GLY A 347 -7.53 14.06 -35.75
C GLY A 347 -6.56 12.92 -36.10
N HIS A 348 -6.01 12.23 -35.08
CA HIS A 348 -5.17 11.05 -35.23
C HIS A 348 -5.80 9.85 -34.53
N THR A 349 -5.52 8.65 -35.02
CA THR A 349 -5.98 7.41 -34.40
C THR A 349 -4.93 6.83 -33.47
N GLU A 350 -3.72 6.56 -33.99
CA GLU A 350 -2.67 5.84 -33.26
C GLU A 350 -1.27 6.26 -33.72
N LYS A 351 -0.29 6.19 -32.82
CA LYS A 351 1.14 6.37 -33.11
C LYS A 351 1.94 5.19 -32.56
N ILE A 352 2.63 4.47 -33.44
CA ILE A 352 3.44 3.29 -33.08
C ILE A 352 4.87 3.72 -32.75
N TYR A 353 5.42 3.13 -31.68
CA TYR A 353 6.80 3.34 -31.22
C TYR A 353 7.58 2.01 -31.27
N LYS A 354 8.92 2.09 -31.29
CA LYS A 354 9.77 0.88 -31.30
C LYS A 354 9.78 0.18 -29.95
N SER A 355 9.69 0.94 -28.87
CA SER A 355 9.69 0.48 -27.49
C SER A 355 8.81 1.37 -26.62
N LEU A 356 8.53 0.91 -25.39
CA LEU A 356 7.91 1.74 -24.37
C LEU A 356 8.87 2.86 -23.93
N ASP A 357 10.18 2.61 -23.88
CA ASP A 357 11.18 3.66 -23.62
C ASP A 357 11.10 4.85 -24.57
N ASP A 358 10.84 4.63 -25.85
CA ASP A 358 10.71 5.74 -26.80
C ASP A 358 9.50 6.64 -26.48
N ILE A 359 8.47 6.12 -25.81
CA ILE A 359 7.32 6.90 -25.32
C ILE A 359 7.71 7.66 -24.04
N TYR A 360 8.32 6.98 -23.07
CA TYR A 360 8.62 7.55 -21.75
C TYR A 360 9.91 8.35 -21.66
N SER A 361 10.80 8.26 -22.64
CA SER A 361 12.01 9.07 -22.72
C SER A 361 11.75 10.51 -23.14
N LEU A 362 10.51 10.85 -23.54
CA LEU A 362 10.12 12.17 -24.03
C LEU A 362 11.03 12.70 -25.16
N LYS A 363 11.67 11.81 -25.93
CA LYS A 363 12.39 12.20 -27.14
C LYS A 363 11.42 12.93 -28.06
N GLU A 364 11.87 14.04 -28.65
CA GLU A 364 11.01 14.96 -29.39
C GLU A 364 10.26 14.27 -30.55
N ASP A 365 8.99 13.91 -30.33
CA ASP A 365 8.01 13.73 -31.39
C ASP A 365 7.33 15.07 -31.64
N GLU A 366 8.03 15.96 -32.34
CA GLU A 366 7.55 17.31 -32.64
C GLU A 366 6.20 17.31 -33.37
N SER A 367 5.93 16.27 -34.18
CA SER A 367 4.66 16.13 -34.87
C SER A 367 3.50 15.95 -33.89
N LEU A 368 3.65 15.04 -32.92
CA LEU A 368 2.61 14.73 -31.94
C LEU A 368 2.49 15.85 -30.89
N LYS A 369 3.61 16.44 -30.48
CA LYS A 369 3.65 17.61 -29.61
C LYS A 369 2.91 18.81 -30.23
N GLN A 370 3.03 19.02 -31.55
CA GLN A 370 2.27 20.05 -32.26
C GLN A 370 0.76 19.75 -32.27
N VAL A 371 0.38 18.49 -32.51
CA VAL A 371 -1.03 18.04 -32.45
C VAL A 371 -1.62 18.32 -31.07
N TYR A 372 -0.97 17.85 -30.01
CA TYR A 372 -1.37 18.06 -28.63
C TYR A 372 -1.45 19.56 -28.32
N GLY A 373 -0.41 20.30 -28.70
CA GLY A 373 -0.35 21.73 -28.41
C GLY A 373 -1.46 22.52 -29.09
N ASN A 374 -1.79 22.21 -30.34
CA ASN A 374 -2.91 22.84 -31.05
C ASN A 374 -4.24 22.52 -30.36
N TYR A 375 -4.49 21.26 -30.01
CA TYR A 375 -5.70 20.86 -29.29
C TYR A 375 -5.83 21.59 -27.94
N ILE A 376 -4.77 21.59 -27.14
CA ILE A 376 -4.73 22.23 -25.82
C ILE A 376 -5.00 23.74 -25.95
N ARG A 377 -4.28 24.45 -26.84
CA ARG A 377 -4.48 25.90 -27.05
C ARG A 377 -5.91 26.24 -27.48
N ASN A 378 -6.49 25.42 -28.35
CA ASN A 378 -7.87 25.59 -28.80
C ASN A 378 -8.86 25.45 -27.65
N GLN A 379 -8.70 24.43 -26.80
CA GLN A 379 -9.56 24.25 -25.62
C GLN A 379 -9.41 25.39 -24.62
N LEU A 380 -8.18 25.81 -24.29
CA LEU A 380 -7.96 26.94 -23.36
C LEU A 380 -8.59 28.23 -23.88
N SER A 381 -8.46 28.50 -25.19
CA SER A 381 -9.09 29.67 -25.84
C SER A 381 -10.62 29.59 -25.80
N LEU A 382 -11.19 28.39 -25.94
CA LEU A 382 -12.62 28.16 -25.81
C LEU A 382 -13.11 28.44 -24.38
N LEU A 383 -12.37 28.01 -23.36
CA LEU A 383 -12.69 28.27 -21.96
C LEU A 383 -12.70 29.78 -21.65
N LYS A 384 -11.75 30.53 -22.21
CA LYS A 384 -11.74 32.00 -22.16
C LYS A 384 -12.96 32.62 -22.84
N ALA A 385 -13.32 32.14 -24.04
CA ALA A 385 -14.51 32.62 -24.75
C ALA A 385 -15.80 32.37 -23.95
N GLN A 386 -15.84 31.26 -23.20
CA GLN A 386 -16.93 30.90 -22.28
C GLN A 386 -16.87 31.66 -20.93
N LYS A 387 -15.84 32.49 -20.70
CA LYS A 387 -15.60 33.23 -19.45
C LYS A 387 -15.55 32.32 -18.22
N ARG A 388 -14.96 31.13 -18.37
CA ARG A 388 -14.77 30.18 -17.25
C ARG A 388 -13.54 30.60 -16.44
N HIS A 389 -13.63 30.45 -15.12
CA HIS A 389 -12.54 30.78 -14.19
C HIS A 389 -11.85 29.47 -13.78
N ILE A 390 -10.66 29.21 -14.31
CA ILE A 390 -9.92 27.97 -14.05
C ILE A 390 -8.87 28.21 -12.94
N GLY A 391 -8.96 27.45 -11.86
CA GLY A 391 -8.15 27.67 -10.67
C GLY A 391 -6.82 26.92 -10.64
N ALA A 392 -6.76 25.74 -11.24
CA ALA A 392 -5.58 24.88 -11.21
C ALA A 392 -5.63 23.84 -12.34
N LEU A 393 -4.47 23.33 -12.72
CA LEU A 393 -4.32 22.11 -13.51
C LEU A 393 -4.12 20.94 -12.56
N LEU A 394 -4.97 19.92 -12.62
CA LEU A 394 -4.92 18.73 -11.79
C LEU A 394 -4.76 17.47 -12.65
N MET A 395 -3.84 16.58 -12.26
CA MET A 395 -3.68 15.28 -12.90
C MET A 395 -3.11 14.22 -11.97
N GLU A 396 -3.48 12.97 -12.20
CA GLU A 396 -2.65 11.82 -11.83
C GLU A 396 -1.53 11.71 -12.87
N PRO A 397 -0.25 11.89 -12.50
CA PRO A 397 0.85 11.79 -13.46
C PRO A 397 1.07 10.33 -13.90
N VAL A 398 1.24 10.13 -15.21
CA VAL A 398 1.53 8.85 -15.90
C VAL A 398 0.44 7.78 -15.84
N LEU A 399 -0.15 7.50 -14.68
CA LEU A 399 -1.10 6.40 -14.52
C LEU A 399 -2.33 6.85 -13.72
N MET A 400 -3.51 6.80 -14.34
CA MET A 400 -4.79 6.97 -13.67
C MET A 400 -5.26 5.62 -13.12
N GLY A 401 -5.26 5.48 -11.79
CA GLY A 401 -5.49 4.21 -11.12
C GLY A 401 -6.94 3.74 -11.23
N ALA A 402 -7.85 4.42 -10.54
CA ALA A 402 -9.26 4.02 -10.44
C ALA A 402 -10.06 4.21 -11.74
N GLY A 403 -9.53 4.99 -12.69
CA GLY A 403 -10.06 5.14 -14.04
C GLY A 403 -9.93 3.88 -14.92
N GLY A 404 -9.16 2.87 -14.48
CA GLY A 404 -8.97 1.63 -15.24
C GLY A 404 -7.52 1.28 -15.50
N MET A 405 -6.58 1.70 -14.65
CA MET A 405 -5.13 1.58 -14.90
C MET A 405 -4.74 2.18 -16.28
N ILE A 406 -5.23 3.40 -16.54
CA ILE A 406 -4.99 4.09 -17.81
C ILE A 406 -3.62 4.74 -17.76
N PHE A 407 -2.68 4.24 -18.55
CA PHE A 407 -1.38 4.86 -18.74
C PHE A 407 -1.53 6.03 -19.71
N VAL A 408 -1.40 7.25 -19.20
CA VAL A 408 -1.51 8.47 -20.01
C VAL A 408 -0.19 8.70 -20.74
N ASP A 409 -0.26 9.17 -21.99
CA ASP A 409 0.94 9.57 -22.74
C ASP A 409 1.69 10.69 -21.99
N PRO A 410 2.93 10.45 -21.54
CA PRO A 410 3.70 11.44 -20.79
C PRO A 410 3.99 12.69 -21.64
N LEU A 411 4.07 12.57 -22.99
CA LEU A 411 4.26 13.72 -23.87
C LEU A 411 3.05 14.66 -23.83
N PHE A 412 1.83 14.11 -23.76
CA PHE A 412 0.61 14.91 -23.64
C PHE A 412 0.58 15.70 -22.33
N GLN A 413 0.82 15.01 -21.19
CA GLN A 413 0.86 15.67 -19.88
C GLN A 413 1.95 16.73 -19.83
N ARG A 414 3.15 16.43 -20.35
CA ARG A 414 4.24 17.38 -20.44
C ARG A 414 3.86 18.61 -21.27
N THR A 415 3.31 18.39 -22.46
CA THR A 415 2.89 19.48 -23.37
C THR A 415 1.80 20.35 -22.73
N LEU A 416 0.86 19.74 -22.02
CA LEU A 416 -0.19 20.45 -21.28
C LEU A 416 0.40 21.33 -20.18
N ILE A 417 1.33 20.81 -19.38
CA ILE A 417 1.99 21.59 -18.33
C ILE A 417 2.79 22.75 -18.93
N ASP A 418 3.56 22.50 -19.99
CA ASP A 418 4.37 23.53 -20.64
C ASP A 418 3.49 24.66 -21.19
N ILE A 419 2.40 24.34 -21.90
CA ILE A 419 1.47 25.35 -22.45
C ILE A 419 0.74 26.10 -21.34
N VAL A 420 0.28 25.39 -20.30
CA VAL A 420 -0.35 26.05 -19.15
C VAL A 420 0.61 27.06 -18.53
N ARG A 421 1.89 26.70 -18.35
CA ARG A 421 2.89 27.58 -17.74
C ARG A 421 3.37 28.70 -18.64
N SER A 422 3.45 28.50 -19.95
CA SER A 422 4.00 29.50 -20.88
C SER A 422 2.93 30.43 -21.47
N GLU A 423 1.74 29.90 -21.73
CA GLU A 423 0.68 30.58 -22.48
C GLU A 423 -0.65 30.65 -21.70
N GLY A 424 -0.81 29.89 -20.61
CA GLY A 424 -2.08 29.75 -19.89
C GLY A 424 -2.68 31.07 -19.41
N SER A 425 -1.87 31.96 -18.82
CA SER A 425 -2.32 33.31 -18.40
C SER A 425 -2.94 34.11 -19.56
N GLN A 426 -2.33 34.05 -20.74
CA GLN A 426 -2.80 34.76 -21.93
C GLN A 426 -4.02 34.07 -22.56
N LEU A 427 -3.98 32.74 -22.67
CA LEU A 427 -5.02 31.93 -23.31
C LEU A 427 -6.30 31.87 -22.50
N LEU A 428 -6.22 31.87 -21.17
CA LEU A 428 -7.38 31.82 -20.28
C LEU A 428 -7.87 33.22 -19.88
N TYR A 429 -6.96 34.17 -19.62
CA TYR A 429 -7.32 35.46 -19.00
C TYR A 429 -6.89 36.69 -19.81
N GLY A 430 -6.09 36.52 -20.87
CA GLY A 430 -5.61 37.64 -21.68
C GLY A 430 -4.64 38.56 -20.95
N VAL A 431 -3.92 38.01 -19.97
CA VAL A 431 -2.92 38.74 -19.20
C VAL A 431 -1.54 38.19 -19.48
N THR A 432 -0.57 39.09 -19.66
CA THR A 432 0.85 38.73 -19.76
C THR A 432 1.39 38.43 -18.37
N GLU A 433 2.09 37.31 -18.25
CA GLU A 433 2.61 36.85 -16.98
C GLU A 433 3.92 37.54 -16.58
N SER A 434 4.19 37.56 -15.27
CA SER A 434 5.48 37.97 -14.71
C SER A 434 6.59 36.97 -15.08
N ASP A 435 7.78 37.48 -15.37
CA ASP A 435 8.97 36.67 -15.65
C ASP A 435 9.63 36.05 -14.40
N ASP A 436 9.06 36.25 -13.20
CA ASP A 436 9.60 35.68 -11.96
C ASP A 436 9.67 34.14 -12.05
N ARG A 437 10.89 33.61 -11.86
CA ARG A 437 11.16 32.17 -11.91
C ARG A 437 10.84 31.45 -10.60
N ASN A 438 10.68 32.19 -9.50
CA ASN A 438 10.43 31.63 -8.17
C ASN A 438 8.94 31.48 -7.84
N THR A 439 8.06 31.87 -8.78
CA THR A 439 6.61 31.74 -8.65
C THR A 439 6.04 30.66 -9.57
N TRP A 440 4.84 30.18 -9.26
CA TRP A 440 4.08 29.34 -10.17
C TRP A 440 3.63 30.16 -11.40
N LYS A 441 3.50 29.52 -12.57
CA LYS A 441 3.16 30.18 -13.83
C LYS A 441 1.86 29.63 -14.44
N GLY A 442 1.05 30.50 -15.02
CA GLY A 442 -0.20 30.22 -15.71
C GLY A 442 -1.29 29.73 -14.78
N LEU A 443 -1.27 28.44 -14.44
CA LEU A 443 -2.12 27.88 -13.40
C LEU A 443 -1.23 27.09 -12.43
N PRO A 444 -1.55 27.07 -11.13
CA PRO A 444 -0.94 26.11 -10.22
C PRO A 444 -1.12 24.69 -10.76
N VAL A 445 -0.02 23.96 -10.92
CA VAL A 445 -0.02 22.56 -11.36
C VAL A 445 -0.02 21.66 -10.14
N ILE A 446 -1.05 20.82 -10.02
CA ILE A 446 -1.26 19.87 -8.94
C ILE A 446 -1.02 18.46 -9.48
N PHE A 447 -0.06 17.75 -8.90
CA PHE A 447 0.09 16.31 -9.11
C PHE A 447 -0.58 15.54 -7.98
N ASP A 448 -1.50 14.66 -8.35
CA ASP A 448 -2.03 13.65 -7.45
C ASP A 448 -1.10 12.42 -7.49
N GLU A 449 -0.12 12.39 -6.58
CA GLU A 449 0.79 11.27 -6.41
C GLU A 449 0.37 10.34 -5.26
N VAL A 450 -0.92 10.36 -4.88
CA VAL A 450 -1.48 9.44 -3.88
C VAL A 450 -1.32 7.99 -4.35
N PHE A 451 -1.41 7.73 -5.66
CA PHE A 451 -1.16 6.43 -6.25
C PHE A 451 0.30 6.22 -6.65
N SER A 452 0.87 7.15 -7.43
CA SER A 452 2.17 6.97 -8.11
C SER A 452 3.38 7.17 -7.22
N GLY A 453 3.24 7.95 -6.14
CA GLY A 453 4.34 8.35 -5.28
C GLY A 453 4.99 7.19 -4.54
N TRP A 454 6.22 7.43 -4.08
CA TRP A 454 7.00 6.50 -3.27
C TRP A 454 7.27 5.18 -3.99
N TYR A 455 7.89 5.30 -5.16
CA TYR A 455 8.38 4.16 -5.94
C TYR A 455 7.32 3.26 -6.57
N ARG A 456 6.01 3.52 -6.46
CA ARG A 456 4.98 2.65 -7.08
C ARG A 456 5.25 2.38 -8.57
N LEU A 457 5.67 3.39 -9.32
CA LEU A 457 5.98 3.29 -10.76
C LEU A 457 7.48 3.11 -11.05
N GLY A 458 8.27 2.66 -10.08
CA GLY A 458 9.71 2.40 -10.25
C GLY A 458 10.60 3.63 -10.05
N ARG A 459 10.00 4.80 -9.81
CA ARG A 459 10.63 6.08 -9.51
C ARG A 459 10.02 6.68 -8.25
N ARG A 460 10.80 7.48 -7.51
CA ARG A 460 10.32 8.09 -6.25
C ARG A 460 9.06 8.91 -6.49
N SER A 461 9.06 9.69 -7.56
CA SER A 461 7.92 10.51 -8.00
C SER A 461 7.71 10.31 -9.51
N ALA A 462 6.45 10.30 -9.93
CA ALA A 462 6.09 10.21 -11.34
C ALA A 462 6.45 11.49 -12.13
N SER A 463 6.71 12.60 -11.43
CA SER A 463 7.25 13.84 -12.01
C SER A 463 8.54 13.64 -12.81
N GLU A 464 9.34 12.62 -12.44
CA GLU A 464 10.56 12.25 -13.13
C GLU A 464 10.30 11.72 -14.55
N PHE A 465 9.18 11.02 -14.80
CA PHE A 465 8.78 10.60 -16.16
C PHE A 465 8.37 11.79 -17.02
N LEU A 466 7.79 12.83 -16.41
CA LEU A 466 7.36 14.03 -17.11
C LEU A 466 8.50 15.06 -17.29
N GLY A 467 9.63 14.86 -16.59
CA GLY A 467 10.76 15.79 -16.58
C GLY A 467 10.40 17.18 -16.05
N VAL A 468 9.33 17.30 -15.24
CA VAL A 468 8.81 18.58 -14.74
C VAL A 468 8.22 18.41 -13.35
N SER A 469 8.55 19.33 -12.45
CA SER A 469 7.98 19.37 -11.10
C SER A 469 6.65 20.13 -11.05
N PRO A 470 5.72 19.75 -10.16
CA PRO A 470 4.46 20.48 -9.95
C PRO A 470 4.67 21.75 -9.10
N ASP A 471 3.57 22.43 -8.76
CA ASP A 471 3.51 23.52 -7.78
C ASP A 471 2.90 23.06 -6.44
N ILE A 472 2.09 22.00 -6.49
CA ILE A 472 1.50 21.28 -5.36
C ILE A 472 1.52 19.78 -5.69
N THR A 473 1.84 18.92 -4.73
CA THR A 473 1.66 17.47 -4.86
C THR A 473 1.01 16.86 -3.63
N ALA A 474 0.21 15.82 -3.81
CA ALA A 474 -0.38 15.05 -2.73
C ALA A 474 0.23 13.64 -2.65
N TYR A 475 0.55 13.17 -1.45
CA TYR A 475 1.07 11.82 -1.19
C TYR A 475 0.23 11.13 -0.11
N ALA A 476 -0.03 9.82 -0.27
CA ALA A 476 -0.58 8.95 0.78
C ALA A 476 -0.19 7.48 0.47
N LYS A 477 -1.05 6.51 0.79
CA LYS A 477 -0.89 5.08 0.45
C LYS A 477 0.50 4.54 0.84
N THR A 478 1.36 4.30 -0.15
CA THR A 478 2.73 3.78 0.01
C THR A 478 3.60 4.64 0.93
N LEU A 479 3.24 5.91 1.17
CA LEU A 479 3.91 6.82 2.10
C LEU A 479 4.22 6.16 3.46
N THR A 480 3.29 5.39 4.01
CA THR A 480 3.42 4.71 5.31
C THR A 480 3.69 3.21 5.18
N GLY A 481 4.13 2.76 4.00
CA GLY A 481 4.44 1.36 3.71
C GLY A 481 3.22 0.43 3.70
N GLY A 482 2.01 0.97 3.87
CA GLY A 482 0.76 0.22 3.99
C GLY A 482 0.29 -0.04 5.43
N LEU A 483 0.96 0.50 6.45
CA LEU A 483 0.63 0.19 7.85
C LEU A 483 -0.49 1.06 8.44
N ILE A 484 -0.47 2.38 8.21
CA ILE A 484 -1.38 3.32 8.88
C ILE A 484 -1.74 4.51 7.97
N PRO A 485 -2.95 5.09 8.05
CA PRO A 485 -3.29 6.28 7.25
C PRO A 485 -2.45 7.51 7.64
N LEU A 486 -1.92 8.18 6.62
CA LEU A 486 -1.34 9.51 6.68
C LEU A 486 -1.30 10.06 5.25
N ALA A 487 -1.51 11.36 5.08
CA ALA A 487 -1.30 12.01 3.80
C ALA A 487 -0.61 13.37 3.95
N LEU A 488 0.09 13.77 2.90
CA LEU A 488 0.83 15.03 2.81
C LEU A 488 0.37 15.81 1.58
N THR A 489 0.26 17.12 1.71
CA THR A 489 0.18 18.06 0.59
C THR A 489 1.42 18.94 0.63
N VAL A 490 2.29 18.80 -0.36
CA VAL A 490 3.61 19.45 -0.43
C VAL A 490 3.53 20.56 -1.47
N THR A 491 4.05 21.76 -1.17
CA THR A 491 3.87 22.93 -2.03
C THR A 491 5.04 23.90 -2.04
N LYS A 492 5.08 24.76 -3.07
CA LYS A 492 6.01 25.88 -3.22
C LYS A 492 5.73 27.00 -2.22
N GLU A 493 6.78 27.77 -1.94
CA GLU A 493 6.68 28.97 -1.10
C GLU A 493 5.73 30.01 -1.70
N SER A 494 5.70 30.13 -3.03
CA SER A 494 4.81 31.07 -3.73
C SER A 494 3.33 30.76 -3.58
N ILE A 495 2.95 29.50 -3.33
CA ILE A 495 1.57 29.11 -3.00
C ILE A 495 1.30 29.40 -1.52
N TYR A 496 2.24 29.05 -0.63
CA TYR A 496 2.11 29.35 0.81
C TYR A 496 1.92 30.85 1.09
N ASN A 497 2.68 31.71 0.40
CA ASN A 497 2.63 33.16 0.55
C ASN A 497 1.26 33.78 0.20
N VAL A 498 0.41 33.07 -0.55
CA VAL A 498 -0.96 33.52 -0.87
C VAL A 498 -1.81 33.67 0.40
N PHE A 499 -1.59 32.79 1.39
CA PHE A 499 -2.36 32.70 2.63
C PHE A 499 -1.76 33.53 3.77
N LEU A 500 -0.66 34.24 3.53
CA LEU A 500 -0.06 35.12 4.54
C LEU A 500 -0.78 36.46 4.58
N SER A 501 -1.33 36.78 5.75
CA SER A 501 -1.99 38.05 6.02
C SER A 501 -2.05 38.31 7.53
N LYS A 502 -2.47 39.52 7.92
CA LYS A 502 -2.74 39.88 9.32
C LYS A 502 -4.08 39.34 9.84
N ASN A 503 -4.98 38.90 8.96
CA ASN A 503 -6.31 38.43 9.30
C ASN A 503 -6.35 36.90 9.30
N LYS A 504 -6.74 36.30 10.42
CA LYS A 504 -6.89 34.84 10.55
C LYS A 504 -7.76 34.19 9.46
N PRO A 505 -8.87 34.79 8.99
CA PRO A 505 -9.68 34.20 7.91
C PRO A 505 -8.96 34.02 6.57
N ASP A 506 -7.85 34.71 6.35
CA ASP A 506 -7.08 34.62 5.10
C ASP A 506 -6.12 33.41 5.10
N CYS A 507 -5.96 32.72 6.24
CA CYS A 507 -5.18 31.51 6.30
C CYS A 507 -5.91 30.34 5.61
N LEU A 508 -5.18 29.25 5.36
CA LEU A 508 -5.79 28.01 4.91
C LEU A 508 -6.58 27.36 6.06
N LEU A 509 -7.85 27.71 6.19
CA LEU A 509 -8.78 27.14 7.17
C LEU A 509 -9.18 25.71 6.78
N HIS A 510 -8.25 24.79 6.97
CA HIS A 510 -8.41 23.35 6.82
C HIS A 510 -7.61 22.67 7.93
N GLY A 511 -8.18 21.67 8.59
CA GLY A 511 -7.48 20.88 9.59
C GLY A 511 -8.34 19.73 10.08
N HIS A 512 -7.70 18.65 10.51
CA HIS A 512 -8.35 17.50 11.13
C HIS A 512 -7.82 17.32 12.55
N SER A 513 -8.58 16.63 13.39
CA SER A 513 -8.16 16.37 14.77
C SER A 513 -6.82 15.63 14.84
N TYR A 514 -6.55 14.72 13.90
CA TYR A 514 -5.33 13.91 13.85
C TYR A 514 -4.26 14.45 12.89
N THR A 515 -4.37 15.70 12.43
CA THR A 515 -3.36 16.33 11.57
C THR A 515 -1.96 16.12 12.16
N ALA A 516 -1.06 15.55 11.34
CA ALA A 516 0.34 15.24 11.68
C ALA A 516 0.50 14.32 12.91
N HIS A 517 -0.36 13.32 13.08
CA HIS A 517 -0.27 12.39 14.22
C HIS A 517 1.12 11.71 14.28
N PRO A 518 1.82 11.75 15.44
CA PRO A 518 3.21 11.30 15.55
C PRO A 518 3.47 9.85 15.12
N ILE A 519 2.48 8.97 15.30
CA ILE A 519 2.57 7.55 14.94
C ILE A 519 2.73 7.40 13.43
N GLY A 520 1.83 8.00 12.64
CA GLY A 520 1.89 7.97 11.18
C GLY A 520 3.14 8.66 10.65
N CYS A 521 3.53 9.79 11.25
CA CYS A 521 4.73 10.50 10.82
C CYS A 521 6.00 9.67 11.03
N SER A 522 6.11 8.98 12.17
CA SER A 522 7.24 8.09 12.46
C SER A 522 7.29 6.90 11.50
N VAL A 523 6.13 6.27 11.25
CA VAL A 523 6.01 5.14 10.31
C VAL A 523 6.36 5.58 8.88
N ALA A 524 5.85 6.72 8.43
CA ALA A 524 6.15 7.25 7.10
C ALA A 524 7.63 7.56 6.94
N LYS A 525 8.29 8.16 7.93
CA LYS A 525 9.73 8.41 7.87
C LYS A 525 10.51 7.09 7.70
N THR A 526 10.24 6.09 8.54
CA THR A 526 10.88 4.77 8.41
C THR A 526 10.59 4.15 7.05
N SER A 527 9.35 4.21 6.57
CA SER A 527 8.96 3.70 5.26
C SER A 527 9.77 4.33 4.13
N ILE A 528 9.90 5.67 4.13
CA ILE A 528 10.69 6.39 3.13
C ILE A 528 12.16 5.97 3.18
N GLU A 529 12.75 5.87 4.38
CA GLU A 529 14.15 5.45 4.54
C GLU A 529 14.39 4.03 4.03
N THR A 530 13.49 3.10 4.34
CA THR A 530 13.54 1.73 3.83
C THR A 530 13.39 1.68 2.32
N LEU A 531 12.43 2.41 1.74
CA LEU A 531 12.22 2.45 0.29
C LEU A 531 13.41 3.07 -0.45
N ASP A 532 13.99 4.17 0.08
CA ASP A 532 15.21 4.79 -0.45
C ASP A 532 16.38 3.79 -0.44
N HIS A 533 16.51 2.98 0.61
CA HIS A 533 17.54 1.95 0.72
C HIS A 533 17.34 0.84 -0.32
N LEU A 534 16.15 0.23 -0.37
CA LEU A 534 15.79 -0.82 -1.33
C LEU A 534 16.01 -0.36 -2.78
N ALA A 535 15.79 0.93 -3.07
CA ALA A 535 16.03 1.52 -4.38
C ALA A 535 17.47 1.43 -4.88
N THR A 536 18.41 1.28 -3.96
CA THR A 536 19.85 1.19 -4.23
C THR A 536 20.41 -0.22 -4.13
N THR A 537 19.72 -1.14 -3.45
CA THR A 537 20.25 -2.48 -3.13
C THR A 537 19.51 -3.62 -3.82
N GLU A 538 18.18 -3.71 -3.64
CA GLU A 538 17.44 -4.95 -3.93
C GLU A 538 16.87 -5.02 -5.35
N TRP A 539 16.68 -3.89 -6.03
CA TRP A 539 15.89 -3.86 -7.27
C TRP A 539 16.72 -4.04 -8.55
N THR A 540 18.02 -4.23 -8.42
CA THR A 540 18.94 -4.42 -9.54
C THR A 540 18.54 -5.59 -10.45
N PRO A 541 18.17 -6.79 -9.94
CA PRO A 541 17.78 -7.91 -10.81
C PRO A 541 16.55 -7.60 -11.69
N PHE A 542 15.59 -6.82 -11.18
CA PHE A 542 14.42 -6.40 -11.96
C PHE A 542 14.79 -5.39 -13.04
N ARG A 543 15.64 -4.41 -12.70
CA ARG A 543 16.17 -3.47 -13.68
C ARG A 543 16.96 -4.19 -14.77
N ASP A 544 17.82 -5.13 -14.39
CA ASP A 544 18.66 -5.91 -15.31
C ASP A 544 17.83 -6.69 -16.33
N ASN A 545 16.68 -7.23 -15.91
CA ASN A 545 15.73 -7.92 -16.80
C ASN A 545 15.14 -7.01 -17.89
N TRP A 546 15.24 -5.68 -17.73
CA TRP A 546 14.83 -4.66 -18.70
C TRP A 546 16.04 -3.91 -19.34
N LYS A 547 17.25 -4.01 -18.75
CA LYS A 547 18.44 -3.22 -19.11
C LYS A 547 19.00 -3.45 -20.51
N GLU A 548 18.74 -4.59 -21.15
CA GLU A 548 19.23 -4.80 -22.52
C GLU A 548 18.60 -3.82 -23.52
N LYS A 549 17.55 -3.06 -23.15
CA LYS A 549 16.81 -2.20 -24.09
C LYS A 549 16.39 -0.80 -23.60
N GLU A 550 16.21 -0.50 -22.30
CA GLU A 550 15.36 0.65 -21.90
C GLU A 550 15.74 1.36 -20.56
N SER A 551 15.38 2.64 -20.40
CA SER A 551 15.47 3.43 -19.14
C SER A 551 14.30 3.20 -18.18
N ILE A 552 13.20 2.67 -18.72
CA ILE A 552 12.06 2.20 -17.95
C ILE A 552 12.25 0.73 -17.53
N TRP A 553 11.59 0.33 -16.45
CA TRP A 553 11.67 -1.05 -15.95
C TRP A 553 10.42 -1.39 -15.15
N SER A 554 10.20 -2.68 -14.92
CA SER A 554 9.17 -3.21 -14.03
C SER A 554 9.66 -4.46 -13.30
N MET A 555 9.05 -4.78 -12.16
CA MET A 555 9.21 -6.09 -11.53
C MET A 555 8.69 -7.22 -12.43
N TRP A 556 7.61 -6.93 -13.17
CA TRP A 556 7.05 -7.82 -14.16
C TRP A 556 7.99 -7.95 -15.36
N SER A 557 8.13 -9.17 -15.88
CA SER A 557 9.07 -9.49 -16.96
C SER A 557 8.54 -9.02 -18.31
N PRO A 558 9.43 -8.48 -19.19
CA PRO A 558 9.01 -8.00 -20.50
C PRO A 558 8.47 -9.13 -21.39
N SER A 559 8.95 -10.36 -21.21
CA SER A 559 8.45 -11.54 -21.93
C SER A 559 7.00 -11.90 -21.59
N VAL A 560 6.60 -11.76 -20.32
CA VAL A 560 5.21 -12.01 -19.89
C VAL A 560 4.28 -10.92 -20.40
N VAL A 561 4.70 -9.66 -20.35
CA VAL A 561 3.96 -8.53 -20.94
C VAL A 561 3.76 -8.74 -22.45
N ASP A 562 4.83 -9.11 -23.18
CA ASP A 562 4.75 -9.41 -24.61
C ASP A 562 3.78 -10.57 -24.90
N ARG A 563 3.88 -11.68 -24.16
CA ARG A 563 3.00 -12.85 -24.31
C ARG A 563 1.53 -12.48 -24.09
N LEU A 564 1.20 -11.76 -23.02
CA LEU A 564 -0.17 -11.32 -22.74
C LEU A 564 -0.69 -10.38 -23.82
N SER A 565 0.15 -9.46 -24.29
CA SER A 565 -0.24 -8.50 -25.33
C SER A 565 -0.66 -9.17 -26.65
N ARG A 566 -0.21 -10.42 -26.90
CA ARG A 566 -0.50 -11.20 -28.12
C ARG A 566 -1.74 -12.10 -28.00
N LEU A 567 -2.37 -12.18 -26.83
CA LEU A 567 -3.59 -12.97 -26.65
C LEU A 567 -4.79 -12.25 -27.29
N ASN A 568 -5.61 -12.96 -28.06
CA ASN A 568 -6.70 -12.37 -28.84
C ASN A 568 -7.78 -11.69 -27.98
N HIS A 569 -7.98 -12.16 -26.75
CA HIS A 569 -8.95 -11.64 -25.78
C HIS A 569 -8.34 -10.61 -24.82
N VAL A 570 -7.08 -10.21 -25.02
CA VAL A 570 -6.40 -9.15 -24.25
C VAL A 570 -6.26 -7.93 -25.14
N GLU A 571 -7.00 -6.86 -24.83
CA GLU A 571 -6.94 -5.62 -25.62
C GLU A 571 -5.54 -4.97 -25.55
N SER A 572 -4.98 -4.89 -24.33
CA SER A 572 -3.66 -4.34 -24.07
C SER A 572 -3.10 -4.90 -22.76
N ALA A 573 -1.78 -5.05 -22.72
CA ALA A 573 -1.01 -5.32 -21.51
C ALA A 573 0.01 -4.20 -21.29
N MET A 574 0.22 -3.79 -20.05
CA MET A 574 1.18 -2.75 -19.66
C MET A 574 1.81 -3.17 -18.33
N ALA A 575 3.04 -2.73 -18.06
CA ALA A 575 3.69 -2.86 -16.76
C ALA A 575 4.68 -1.71 -16.56
N LEU A 576 4.70 -1.12 -15.35
CA LEU A 576 5.65 -0.05 -15.01
C LEU A 576 5.98 -0.08 -13.51
N GLY A 577 7.26 -0.18 -13.18
CA GLY A 577 7.71 -0.31 -11.79
C GLY A 577 7.08 -1.50 -11.07
N TYR A 578 6.43 -1.22 -9.94
CA TYR A 578 5.72 -2.18 -9.09
C TYR A 578 4.24 -2.28 -9.43
N GLY A 579 3.77 -1.38 -10.30
CA GLY A 579 2.38 -1.23 -10.70
C GLY A 579 2.01 -2.07 -11.92
N SER A 580 0.88 -2.76 -11.75
CA SER A 580 -0.10 -3.26 -12.72
C SER A 580 0.40 -3.94 -13.99
N LEU A 581 0.26 -5.27 -14.04
CA LEU A 581 0.01 -6.01 -15.28
C LEU A 581 -1.49 -5.98 -15.59
N ALA A 582 -1.91 -5.16 -16.55
CA ALA A 582 -3.32 -4.97 -16.88
C ALA A 582 -3.80 -5.93 -17.98
N SER A 583 -4.94 -6.60 -17.83
CA SER A 583 -5.63 -7.33 -18.91
C SER A 583 -7.11 -6.97 -18.92
N LYS A 584 -7.69 -6.79 -20.11
CA LYS A 584 -9.13 -6.58 -20.25
C LYS A 584 -9.81 -7.92 -20.52
N SER A 585 -10.74 -8.32 -19.67
CA SER A 585 -11.43 -9.62 -19.58
C SER A 585 -10.81 -10.61 -18.56
N ILE A 586 -11.70 -11.29 -17.81
CA ILE A 586 -11.45 -12.43 -16.90
C ILE A 586 -11.21 -12.05 -15.43
N VAL A 587 -12.29 -11.67 -14.75
CA VAL A 587 -12.27 -11.31 -13.32
C VAL A 587 -12.70 -12.45 -12.41
N GLU A 588 -13.72 -13.22 -12.82
CA GLU A 588 -14.35 -14.23 -11.96
C GLU A 588 -13.42 -15.42 -11.70
N ASP A 589 -12.70 -15.88 -12.73
CA ASP A 589 -11.74 -16.98 -12.62
C ASP A 589 -10.51 -16.65 -11.77
N LEU A 590 -10.06 -15.38 -11.74
CA LEU A 590 -8.92 -14.98 -10.91
C LEU A 590 -9.22 -14.97 -9.41
N ARG A 591 -10.48 -14.78 -9.03
CA ARG A 591 -10.91 -14.74 -7.63
C ARG A 591 -11.26 -16.11 -7.08
N PHE A 592 -11.83 -16.98 -7.91
CA PHE A 592 -12.42 -18.25 -7.47
C PHE A 592 -11.85 -19.49 -8.17
N GLY A 593 -10.93 -19.32 -9.12
CA GLY A 593 -10.26 -20.41 -9.80
C GLY A 593 -9.31 -21.19 -8.88
N THR A 594 -9.37 -22.51 -8.97
CA THR A 594 -8.29 -23.38 -8.52
C THR A 594 -7.21 -23.40 -9.59
N PHE A 595 -6.10 -22.70 -9.34
CA PHE A 595 -4.93 -22.75 -10.19
C PHE A 595 -4.14 -24.01 -9.83
N LYS A 596 -4.03 -24.91 -10.81
CA LYS A 596 -3.09 -26.00 -10.72
C LYS A 596 -1.73 -25.41 -11.04
N ASN A 597 -0.80 -25.52 -10.09
CA ASN A 597 0.63 -25.74 -10.31
C ASN A 597 1.57 -24.59 -9.94
N GLY A 598 2.66 -24.93 -9.27
CA GLY A 598 3.85 -24.10 -9.28
C GLY A 598 4.83 -24.49 -10.36
N PHE A 599 6.06 -24.02 -10.14
CA PHE A 599 7.13 -23.95 -11.13
C PHE A 599 7.49 -25.30 -11.79
N ASP A 600 7.15 -26.42 -11.16
CA ASP A 600 7.39 -27.78 -11.63
C ASP A 600 6.13 -28.51 -12.16
N GLY A 601 4.99 -27.83 -12.25
CA GLY A 601 3.73 -28.46 -12.66
C GLY A 601 2.96 -29.16 -11.53
N THR A 602 3.29 -28.91 -10.25
CA THR A 602 2.59 -29.52 -9.10
C THR A 602 1.78 -28.52 -8.28
N GLU A 603 0.57 -28.88 -7.84
CA GLU A 603 -0.31 -28.04 -7.00
C GLU A 603 0.37 -27.55 -5.70
N LYS A 604 1.45 -28.20 -5.24
CA LYS A 604 2.16 -27.88 -3.99
C LYS A 604 3.09 -26.66 -4.09
N THR A 605 3.45 -26.20 -5.28
CA THR A 605 4.43 -25.12 -5.49
C THR A 605 3.81 -23.84 -6.05
N GLY A 606 2.49 -23.82 -6.27
CA GLY A 606 1.74 -22.72 -6.89
C GLY A 606 1.40 -21.58 -5.94
N ILE A 607 1.02 -20.42 -6.48
CA ILE A 607 0.63 -19.23 -5.70
C ILE A 607 -0.85 -18.92 -5.92
N ASN A 608 -1.58 -18.64 -4.85
CA ASN A 608 -2.95 -18.13 -4.97
C ASN A 608 -2.92 -16.60 -5.03
N LEU A 609 -3.65 -15.99 -5.95
CA LEU A 609 -3.70 -14.54 -6.10
C LEU A 609 -5.01 -13.98 -5.50
N PHE A 610 -4.91 -12.95 -4.66
CA PHE A 610 -6.04 -12.13 -4.22
C PHE A 610 -6.14 -10.88 -5.10
N ALA A 611 -6.89 -10.97 -6.19
CA ALA A 611 -7.08 -9.88 -7.13
C ALA A 611 -8.42 -9.15 -6.95
N ARG A 612 -8.44 -7.85 -7.28
CA ARG A 612 -9.68 -7.06 -7.41
C ARG A 612 -9.81 -6.55 -8.83
N PRO A 613 -11.00 -6.65 -9.45
CA PRO A 613 -11.26 -6.08 -10.75
C PRO A 613 -11.48 -4.58 -10.68
N LEU A 614 -11.30 -3.95 -11.83
CA LEU A 614 -11.68 -2.57 -12.09
C LEU A 614 -12.43 -2.52 -13.41
N GLY A 615 -13.74 -2.75 -13.36
CA GLY A 615 -14.54 -3.02 -14.56
C GLY A 615 -14.00 -4.26 -15.28
N ASN A 616 -13.66 -4.10 -16.55
CA ASN A 616 -13.05 -5.18 -17.34
C ASN A 616 -11.53 -5.29 -17.13
N VAL A 617 -10.90 -4.39 -16.38
CA VAL A 617 -9.46 -4.40 -16.14
C VAL A 617 -9.13 -5.28 -14.95
N VAL A 618 -8.21 -6.19 -15.17
CA VAL A 618 -7.55 -7.00 -14.17
C VAL A 618 -6.16 -6.43 -13.96
N TYR A 619 -5.72 -6.22 -12.73
CA TYR A 619 -4.38 -5.75 -12.42
C TYR A 619 -3.73 -6.62 -11.35
N LEU A 620 -2.40 -6.76 -11.43
CA LEU A 620 -1.57 -7.30 -10.36
C LEU A 620 -0.56 -6.26 -9.89
N MET A 621 -0.44 -6.11 -8.58
CA MET A 621 0.47 -5.17 -7.93
C MET A 621 1.26 -5.89 -6.85
N THR A 622 2.57 -5.66 -6.82
CA THR A 622 3.47 -6.18 -5.81
C THR A 622 3.74 -5.11 -4.74
N SER A 623 4.28 -5.52 -3.59
CA SER A 623 4.97 -4.57 -2.71
C SER A 623 6.39 -4.33 -3.19
N GLN A 624 7.09 -3.37 -2.59
CA GLN A 624 8.48 -3.05 -2.91
C GLN A 624 9.51 -4.07 -2.36
N ILE A 625 9.06 -5.05 -1.57
CA ILE A 625 9.90 -6.13 -1.02
C ILE A 625 9.71 -7.48 -1.73
N THR A 626 8.79 -7.57 -2.70
CA THR A 626 8.50 -8.84 -3.38
C THR A 626 9.73 -9.36 -4.13
N THR A 627 10.07 -10.63 -3.89
CA THR A 627 11.26 -11.27 -4.47
C THR A 627 11.05 -11.65 -5.94
N PRO A 628 12.12 -11.72 -6.77
CA PRO A 628 12.00 -12.17 -8.16
C PRO A 628 11.29 -13.51 -8.30
N GLN A 629 11.55 -14.46 -7.39
CA GLN A 629 10.90 -15.76 -7.39
C GLN A 629 9.37 -15.65 -7.25
N HIS A 630 8.88 -14.88 -6.27
CA HIS A 630 7.44 -14.68 -6.07
C HIS A 630 6.79 -13.95 -7.25
N VAL A 631 7.47 -12.98 -7.86
CA VAL A 631 6.94 -12.32 -9.07
C VAL A 631 6.78 -13.33 -10.21
N ARG A 632 7.74 -14.22 -10.44
CA ARG A 632 7.63 -15.26 -11.50
C ARG A 632 6.50 -16.24 -11.23
N GLN A 633 6.26 -16.61 -9.97
CA GLN A 633 5.08 -17.43 -9.61
C GLN A 633 3.77 -16.69 -9.89
N CYS A 634 3.68 -15.40 -9.55
CA CYS A 634 2.51 -14.59 -9.86
C CYS A 634 2.25 -14.50 -11.37
N GLU A 635 3.30 -14.28 -12.16
CA GLU A 635 3.20 -14.22 -13.62
C GLU A 635 2.71 -15.53 -14.23
N GLN A 636 3.22 -16.66 -13.76
CA GLN A 636 2.80 -17.96 -14.22
C GLN A 636 1.32 -18.20 -13.92
N ALA A 637 0.91 -17.99 -12.66
CA ALA A 637 -0.50 -18.15 -12.25
C ALA A 637 -1.42 -17.22 -13.06
N PHE A 638 -0.98 -16.00 -13.33
CA PHE A 638 -1.73 -15.03 -14.11
C PHE A 638 -1.87 -15.44 -15.58
N LEU A 639 -0.78 -15.85 -16.23
CA LEU A 639 -0.80 -16.32 -17.61
C LEU A 639 -1.73 -17.53 -17.77
N GLU A 640 -1.63 -18.50 -16.87
CA GLU A 640 -2.48 -19.70 -16.88
C GLU A 640 -3.96 -19.33 -16.73
N ALA A 641 -4.28 -18.40 -15.83
CA ALA A 641 -5.65 -17.92 -15.64
C ALA A 641 -6.22 -17.26 -16.91
N ILE A 642 -5.44 -16.38 -17.53
CA ILE A 642 -5.87 -15.67 -18.74
C ILE A 642 -5.96 -16.62 -19.93
N GLU A 643 -5.02 -17.55 -20.09
CA GLU A 643 -4.98 -18.49 -21.22
C GLU A 643 -6.02 -19.61 -21.13
N LYS A 644 -6.44 -20.01 -19.93
CA LYS A 644 -7.51 -21.01 -19.75
C LYS A 644 -8.86 -20.48 -20.23
N ASN A 645 -9.06 -19.17 -20.15
CA ASN A 645 -10.30 -18.48 -20.48
C ASN A 645 -10.39 -18.03 -21.95
N ARG A 646 -9.81 -18.80 -22.88
CA ARG A 646 -9.83 -18.54 -24.33
C ARG A 646 -11.22 -18.43 -24.99
N ASN A 647 -12.28 -18.85 -24.29
CA ASN A 647 -13.65 -18.91 -24.81
C ASN A 647 -14.56 -17.79 -24.29
N LEU A 648 -14.02 -16.78 -23.58
CA LEU A 648 -14.75 -15.60 -23.11
C LEU A 648 -14.61 -14.41 -24.06
#